data_AF-A0A0K1EAB1-F1
#
_entry.id   AF-A0A0K1EAB1-F1
#
_cell.length_a   1.000
_cell.length_b   1.000
_cell.length_c   1.000
_cell.angle_alpha   90.00
_cell.angle_beta   90.00
_cell.angle_gamma   90.00
#
_symmetry.space_group_name_H-M   'P 1'
#
loop_
_entity.id
_entity.type
_entity.pdbx_description
1 polymer ?
#
loop_
_entity_poly.entity_id
_entity_poly.type
_entity_poly.pdbx_seq_one_letter_code
_entity_poly.pdbx_strand_id
1 'polypeptide(L)'
;MGRYECSEAGASKFWEIRVEGTTLTTRYGRIGAKGTSSEKSFGSEDEAQEAAAKLIREKTGKGYALVGEATAEPDAGAGAKKAAGGAAKKPRGVATTLPPFDGVEPKVLQAVASKVQKKADADSYKVSQMLSEGSGVAYGRIGALAWHLVQHGALAAERHYGVLSYLSESASREADPVVVAELCTRLPEAFQPLMKRGYTVMTLLDAYPLDLDRLLVRTYHRDPEAFRSRFDRMKPNIQRAIRFIQGRCGEPVAPEEAADVLDQLARGQASGYGLLTNNDVPVVHEGNLVEHRLQSFENLDHLAERFGTREAWIQALLKYARTGSWTQLRSMWLALQHAPIEELGTLIAGRDANTSSDELQRLPDLLLKDRADTAEALVDAALAIPDDLRQPERGREVRELMLLCAFRKYQAEGREVPVTLDEKLEFKSFPSYSYKPINDLGVTALHGLPRERVVAMAERLLASEFREYLTAAPLAAHFDAGLFERLLAISVQRDNIPHGILARCGAQALPSLVQRLEEAAQNKKRGWHRLVLSCMAEMAEQGQPVAPEYEALVTFDREGGEDLGYTDSAREAMLGRIVRALPLERRVPLVMDRVRSEKYPVRPMAHLDKDAPSEAWNEAALRLIELRNSVKSGDLRTIYEAVGDVLVDALEPNMPQSGGDANLLSTLRNGLPHQQFQRLEKALAGAKETEHQALLRLTKEAQGASRLRTYVLQRVWSHNEDRGYTARPGSLTVSGGKAPGLDEASVPRDGKGEPHKHLFTLDLDDLPELRTNWPGARAVAYFCPEPERGERYDEAIWVPIPMDAEVKAVDGDPIAVVALDVPTDLFRRSKEPSVAMLRKMIFNAAGHVLGEPLWIQEEEGGDGAWVMQVNESLSEANTGDAGSLYVYTRGTTFQCH
;
A
#
# COMPACT_ATOMS: atom_id res chain seq x y z
N MET A 1 -32.94 -28.04 11.83
CA MET A 1 -33.27 -26.95 10.88
C MET A 1 -34.20 -26.00 11.60
N GLY A 2 -33.79 -24.74 11.83
CA GLY A 2 -34.59 -23.77 12.56
C GLY A 2 -35.32 -22.84 11.61
N ARG A 3 -36.65 -22.79 11.67
CA ARG A 3 -37.48 -21.85 10.91
C ARG A 3 -37.92 -20.71 11.82
N TYR A 4 -37.78 -19.49 11.34
CA TYR A 4 -38.13 -18.28 12.06
C TYR A 4 -39.08 -17.43 11.22
N GLU A 5 -40.11 -16.87 11.84
CA GLU A 5 -41.13 -16.07 11.17
C GLU A 5 -41.23 -14.68 11.81
N CYS A 6 -41.53 -13.67 11.00
CA CYS A 6 -41.72 -12.28 11.44
C CYS A 6 -42.88 -11.64 10.65
N SER A 7 -43.73 -10.89 11.36
CA SER A 7 -44.86 -10.14 10.79
C SER A 7 -44.72 -8.65 11.13
N GLU A 8 -44.22 -7.85 10.18
CA GLU A 8 -44.15 -6.39 10.26
C GLU A 8 -44.62 -5.77 8.94
N ALA A 9 -45.28 -4.61 9.01
CA ALA A 9 -45.74 -3.82 7.85
C ALA A 9 -46.60 -4.59 6.82
N GLY A 10 -47.53 -5.44 7.29
CA GLY A 10 -48.51 -6.13 6.43
C GLY A 10 -47.97 -7.32 5.62
N ALA A 11 -46.71 -7.71 5.79
CA ALA A 11 -46.11 -8.86 5.11
C ALA A 11 -45.52 -9.89 6.09
N SER A 12 -46.03 -11.12 6.05
CA SER A 12 -45.50 -12.25 6.84
C SER A 12 -44.30 -12.87 6.12
N LYS A 13 -43.12 -12.87 6.76
CA LYS A 13 -41.85 -13.36 6.21
C LYS A 13 -41.34 -14.58 7.00
N PHE A 14 -40.68 -15.50 6.31
CA PHE A 14 -39.97 -16.63 6.93
C PHE A 14 -38.47 -16.58 6.61
N TRP A 15 -37.66 -17.09 7.52
CA TRP A 15 -36.23 -17.28 7.42
C TRP A 15 -35.85 -18.62 8.06
N GLU A 16 -35.14 -19.46 7.33
CA GLU A 16 -34.74 -20.80 7.75
C GLU A 16 -33.23 -20.92 7.69
N ILE A 17 -32.68 -21.70 8.62
CA ILE A 17 -31.25 -21.98 8.69
C ILE A 17 -31.00 -23.47 8.97
N ARG A 18 -30.04 -24.03 8.24
CA ARG A 18 -29.59 -25.42 8.36
C ARG A 18 -28.07 -25.48 8.26
N VAL A 19 -27.46 -26.26 9.13
CA VAL A 19 -26.05 -26.65 9.03
C VAL A 19 -26.02 -28.15 8.73
N GLU A 20 -25.26 -28.54 7.70
CA GLU A 20 -24.95 -29.92 7.36
C GLU A 20 -23.43 -30.03 7.18
N GLY A 21 -22.74 -30.62 8.17
CA GLY A 21 -21.28 -30.66 8.20
C GLY A 21 -20.66 -29.25 8.16
N THR A 22 -19.84 -28.98 7.15
CA THR A 22 -19.17 -27.68 6.94
C THR A 22 -20.02 -26.65 6.18
N THR A 23 -21.24 -27.01 5.77
CA THR A 23 -22.08 -26.17 4.90
C THR A 23 -23.25 -25.58 5.66
N LEU A 24 -23.41 -24.26 5.53
CA LEU A 24 -24.51 -23.48 6.07
C LEU A 24 -25.47 -23.09 4.95
N THR A 25 -26.73 -23.50 5.05
CA THR A 25 -27.79 -23.13 4.12
C THR A 25 -28.79 -22.21 4.81
N THR A 26 -29.12 -21.07 4.20
CA THR A 26 -30.17 -20.16 4.63
C THR A 26 -31.25 -20.03 3.56
N ARG A 27 -32.52 -20.00 3.95
CA ARG A 27 -33.66 -19.81 3.02
C ARG A 27 -34.61 -18.74 3.54
N TYR A 28 -35.04 -17.80 2.70
CA TYR A 28 -35.92 -16.71 3.15
C TYR A 28 -36.93 -16.26 2.09
N GLY A 29 -38.07 -15.73 2.53
CA GLY A 29 -39.11 -15.23 1.64
C GLY A 29 -40.39 -14.80 2.36
N ARG A 30 -41.41 -14.39 1.61
CA ARG A 30 -42.77 -14.21 2.15
C ARG A 30 -43.41 -15.57 2.40
N ILE A 31 -44.16 -15.71 3.49
CA ILE A 31 -44.91 -16.94 3.82
C ILE A 31 -45.92 -17.20 2.69
N GLY A 32 -45.80 -18.35 2.03
CA GLY A 32 -46.59 -18.74 0.84
C GLY A 32 -45.82 -18.68 -0.50
N ALA A 33 -44.63 -18.06 -0.55
CA ALA A 33 -43.75 -18.06 -1.73
C ALA A 33 -42.67 -19.17 -1.63
N LYS A 34 -42.05 -19.54 -2.77
CA LYS A 34 -40.99 -20.58 -2.81
C LYS A 34 -39.73 -20.22 -1.99
N GLY A 35 -39.46 -18.93 -1.81
CA GLY A 35 -38.28 -18.40 -1.09
C GLY A 35 -36.97 -18.51 -1.88
N THR A 36 -35.95 -17.80 -1.43
CA THR A 36 -34.58 -17.78 -2.00
C THR A 36 -33.63 -18.47 -1.03
N SER A 37 -32.76 -19.34 -1.54
CA SER A 37 -31.76 -20.08 -0.76
C SER A 37 -30.34 -19.59 -1.04
N SER A 38 -29.49 -19.59 -0.02
CA SER A 38 -28.06 -19.27 -0.11
C SER A 38 -27.25 -20.27 0.72
N GLU A 39 -26.14 -20.74 0.16
CA GLU A 39 -25.24 -21.70 0.80
C GLU A 39 -23.84 -21.11 1.01
N LYS A 40 -23.19 -21.47 2.12
CA LYS A 40 -21.84 -21.03 2.47
C LYS A 40 -21.07 -22.13 3.19
N SER A 41 -19.89 -22.47 2.67
CA SER A 41 -19.01 -23.50 3.24
C SER A 41 -17.95 -22.89 4.18
N PHE A 42 -17.57 -23.63 5.22
CA PHE A 42 -16.59 -23.25 6.25
C PHE A 42 -15.48 -24.30 6.37
N GLY A 43 -14.39 -23.97 7.07
CA GLY A 43 -13.22 -24.86 7.21
C GLY A 43 -13.45 -26.02 8.18
N SER A 44 -14.47 -25.92 9.04
CA SER A 44 -14.89 -26.97 9.98
C SER A 44 -16.38 -26.88 10.28
N GLU A 45 -16.94 -27.97 10.83
CA GLU A 45 -18.34 -28.00 11.30
C GLU A 45 -18.57 -27.00 12.44
N ASP A 46 -17.60 -26.85 13.35
CA ASP A 46 -17.67 -25.89 14.46
C ASP A 46 -17.77 -24.44 13.96
N GLU A 47 -17.02 -24.07 12.92
CA GLU A 47 -17.11 -22.75 12.29
C GLU A 47 -18.49 -22.50 11.64
N ALA A 48 -19.06 -23.52 11.00
CA ALA A 48 -20.40 -23.43 10.40
C ALA A 48 -21.49 -23.26 11.49
N GLN A 49 -21.34 -23.94 12.63
CA GLN A 49 -22.23 -23.80 13.79
C GLN A 49 -22.12 -22.42 14.46
N GLU A 50 -20.92 -21.89 14.64
CA GLU A 50 -20.72 -20.53 15.20
C GLU A 50 -21.33 -19.45 14.28
N ALA A 51 -21.15 -19.59 12.96
CA ALA A 51 -21.75 -18.71 11.98
C ALA A 51 -23.29 -18.78 12.01
N ALA A 52 -23.86 -19.97 12.16
CA ALA A 52 -25.31 -20.15 12.33
C ALA A 52 -25.83 -19.48 13.60
N ALA A 53 -25.17 -19.67 14.74
CA ALA A 53 -25.54 -19.07 16.02
C ALA A 53 -25.46 -17.53 16.00
N LYS A 54 -24.54 -16.97 15.21
CA LYS A 54 -24.47 -15.52 14.98
C LYS A 54 -25.66 -15.01 14.18
N LEU A 55 -26.02 -15.68 13.08
CA LEU A 55 -27.17 -15.28 12.25
C LEU A 55 -28.49 -15.43 12.99
N ILE A 56 -28.66 -16.47 13.80
CA ILE A 56 -29.86 -16.64 14.65
C ILE A 56 -29.99 -15.48 15.64
N ARG A 57 -28.91 -15.08 16.32
CA ARG A 57 -28.92 -13.92 17.24
C ARG A 57 -29.24 -12.60 16.54
N GLU A 58 -28.75 -12.42 15.32
CA GLU A 58 -29.07 -11.24 14.53
C GLU A 58 -30.55 -11.21 14.10
N LYS A 59 -31.09 -12.34 13.64
CA LYS A 59 -32.48 -12.43 13.17
C LYS A 59 -33.49 -12.34 14.31
N THR A 60 -33.21 -12.98 15.44
CA THR A 60 -34.04 -12.85 16.65
C THR A 60 -34.01 -11.42 17.21
N GLY A 61 -32.88 -10.71 17.12
CA GLY A 61 -32.79 -9.28 17.44
C GLY A 61 -33.60 -8.37 16.49
N LYS A 62 -33.97 -8.85 15.30
CA LYS A 62 -34.80 -8.17 14.29
C LYS A 62 -36.27 -8.63 14.33
N GLY A 63 -36.72 -9.24 15.44
CA GLY A 63 -38.11 -9.63 15.65
C GLY A 63 -38.53 -10.97 15.03
N TYR A 64 -37.61 -11.76 14.48
CA TYR A 64 -37.94 -13.11 13.98
C TYR A 64 -38.06 -14.11 15.13
N ALA A 65 -39.23 -14.75 15.26
CA ALA A 65 -39.52 -15.74 16.29
C ALA A 65 -39.38 -17.16 15.72
N LEU A 66 -38.80 -18.09 16.49
CA LEU A 66 -38.66 -19.49 16.09
C LEU A 66 -40.04 -20.17 16.01
N VAL A 67 -40.36 -20.80 14.88
CA VAL A 67 -41.59 -21.54 14.63
C VAL A 67 -41.23 -22.97 14.26
N GLY A 68 -41.21 -23.85 15.28
CA GLY A 68 -41.05 -25.29 15.16
C GLY A 68 -39.62 -25.80 15.28
N GLU A 69 -39.32 -26.48 16.40
CA GLU A 69 -38.28 -27.50 16.48
C GLU A 69 -38.96 -28.85 16.74
N ALA A 70 -38.75 -29.82 15.84
CA ALA A 70 -38.99 -31.22 16.15
C ALA A 70 -37.82 -31.71 17.01
N THR A 71 -38.18 -32.23 18.17
CA THR A 71 -37.37 -32.78 19.26
C THR A 71 -36.35 -33.83 18.81
N ALA A 72 -35.14 -33.73 19.35
CA ALA A 72 -34.33 -34.88 19.77
C ALA A 72 -33.42 -34.45 20.94
N GLU A 73 -33.69 -35.01 22.12
CA GLU A 73 -32.88 -34.87 23.34
C GLU A 73 -31.45 -35.40 23.14
N PRO A 74 -30.50 -34.98 24.00
CA PRO A 74 -29.84 -36.01 24.79
C PRO A 74 -29.74 -35.68 26.29
N ASP A 75 -30.19 -36.69 27.01
CA ASP A 75 -29.77 -37.27 28.29
C ASP A 75 -28.58 -36.65 29.06
N ALA A 76 -28.76 -36.66 30.39
CA ALA A 76 -27.80 -36.26 31.40
C ALA A 76 -26.81 -37.39 31.68
N GLY A 77 -25.50 -37.08 31.69
CA GLY A 77 -24.44 -37.99 32.11
C GLY A 77 -23.36 -37.27 32.91
N ALA A 78 -23.32 -37.56 34.22
CA ALA A 78 -22.39 -37.00 35.20
C ALA A 78 -20.97 -37.61 35.14
N GLY A 79 -19.98 -36.84 35.61
CA GLY A 79 -18.64 -37.36 35.98
C GLY A 79 -17.60 -36.25 36.26
N ALA A 80 -17.63 -35.62 37.44
CA ALA A 80 -16.62 -35.72 38.53
C ALA A 80 -15.37 -34.81 38.37
N LYS A 81 -15.28 -33.69 39.13
CA LYS A 81 -14.53 -33.47 40.41
C LYS A 81 -13.01 -33.76 40.31
N LYS A 82 -12.06 -32.87 40.66
CA LYS A 82 -11.82 -32.08 41.91
C LYS A 82 -10.63 -31.11 41.63
N ALA A 83 -10.68 -29.84 42.08
CA ALA A 83 -10.05 -29.27 43.31
C ALA A 83 -8.51 -29.23 43.27
N ALA A 84 -7.76 -28.22 43.74
CA ALA A 84 -7.99 -27.11 44.67
C ALA A 84 -6.89 -26.04 44.49
N GLY A 85 -7.08 -24.83 45.01
CA GLY A 85 -5.99 -23.84 45.10
C GLY A 85 -6.35 -22.52 45.79
N GLY A 86 -6.35 -22.53 47.12
CA GLY A 86 -5.97 -21.40 47.99
C GLY A 86 -6.59 -20.02 47.76
N ALA A 87 -7.65 -19.70 48.52
CA ALA A 87 -8.06 -18.32 48.74
C ALA A 87 -7.03 -17.59 49.63
N ALA A 88 -6.18 -16.77 49.00
CA ALA A 88 -5.38 -15.76 49.69
C ALA A 88 -6.24 -14.52 50.00
N LYS A 89 -6.18 -14.05 51.25
CA LYS A 89 -6.90 -12.89 51.80
C LYS A 89 -6.64 -11.62 50.96
N LYS A 90 -7.72 -10.94 50.55
CA LYS A 90 -7.67 -9.56 50.04
C LYS A 90 -7.12 -8.62 51.13
N PRO A 91 -6.15 -7.74 50.82
CA PRO A 91 -5.85 -6.63 51.71
C PRO A 91 -7.00 -5.61 51.65
N ARG A 92 -7.33 -5.06 52.82
CA ARG A 92 -8.26 -3.94 53.01
C ARG A 92 -7.69 -2.71 52.29
N GLY A 93 -8.29 -2.31 51.16
CA GLY A 93 -8.05 -1.03 50.52
C GLY A 93 -9.22 -0.09 50.79
N VAL A 94 -8.92 1.10 51.29
CA VAL A 94 -9.84 2.23 51.48
C VAL A 94 -10.63 2.47 50.18
N ALA A 95 -11.95 2.59 50.28
CA ALA A 95 -12.79 2.95 49.13
C ALA A 95 -12.53 4.42 48.77
N THR A 96 -11.57 4.67 47.88
CA THR A 96 -11.39 5.99 47.28
C THR A 96 -12.55 6.21 46.30
N THR A 97 -13.47 7.10 46.64
CA THR A 97 -14.55 7.51 45.73
C THR A 97 -13.93 8.20 44.51
N LEU A 98 -14.20 7.66 43.32
CA LEU A 98 -13.74 8.22 42.04
C LEU A 98 -14.19 9.69 41.90
N PRO A 99 -13.28 10.67 41.82
CA PRO A 99 -13.66 12.07 41.65
C PRO A 99 -14.23 12.35 40.25
N PRO A 100 -15.09 13.38 40.08
CA PRO A 100 -15.52 13.84 38.76
C PRO A 100 -14.34 14.31 37.92
N PHE A 101 -14.47 14.28 36.59
CA PHE A 101 -13.44 14.68 35.64
C PHE A 101 -14.06 15.46 34.49
N ASP A 102 -13.56 16.66 34.18
CA ASP A 102 -14.06 17.54 33.10
C ASP A 102 -15.62 17.65 33.07
N GLY A 103 -16.24 17.79 34.25
CA GLY A 103 -17.71 17.91 34.39
C GLY A 103 -18.49 16.60 34.32
N VAL A 104 -17.82 15.46 34.12
CA VAL A 104 -18.45 14.13 34.09
C VAL A 104 -18.60 13.56 35.50
N GLU A 105 -19.80 13.10 35.84
CA GLU A 105 -20.11 12.55 37.16
C GLU A 105 -19.41 11.20 37.43
N PRO A 106 -19.01 10.92 38.69
CA PRO A 106 -18.36 9.66 39.08
C PRO A 106 -19.07 8.39 38.62
N LYS A 107 -20.40 8.39 38.60
CA LYS A 107 -21.20 7.23 38.17
C LYS A 107 -21.00 6.91 36.69
N VAL A 108 -20.94 7.94 35.85
CA VAL A 108 -20.67 7.80 34.41
C VAL A 108 -19.23 7.31 34.21
N LEU A 109 -18.26 7.94 34.89
CA LEU A 109 -16.86 7.52 34.84
C LEU A 109 -16.66 6.04 35.24
N GLN A 110 -17.33 5.59 36.30
CA GLN A 110 -17.28 4.19 36.75
C GLN A 110 -17.91 3.24 35.72
N ALA A 111 -19.01 3.65 35.08
CA ALA A 111 -19.67 2.85 34.04
C ALA A 111 -18.78 2.72 32.79
N VAL A 112 -18.12 3.80 32.37
CA VAL A 112 -17.18 3.80 31.25
C VAL A 112 -15.97 2.94 31.57
N ALA A 113 -15.34 3.12 32.73
CA ALA A 113 -14.19 2.32 33.15
C ALA A 113 -14.53 0.82 33.17
N SER A 114 -15.72 0.47 33.68
CA SER A 114 -16.22 -0.91 33.69
C SER A 114 -16.47 -1.47 32.29
N LYS A 115 -16.96 -0.65 31.35
CA LYS A 115 -17.17 -1.02 29.94
C LYS A 115 -15.83 -1.27 29.26
N VAL A 116 -14.85 -0.39 29.45
CA VAL A 116 -13.49 -0.55 28.94
C VAL A 116 -12.87 -1.82 29.50
N GLN A 117 -12.86 -2.00 30.83
CA GLN A 117 -12.29 -3.19 31.50
C GLN A 117 -12.85 -4.52 30.96
N LYS A 118 -14.15 -4.57 30.62
CA LYS A 118 -14.80 -5.79 30.07
C LYS A 118 -14.43 -6.09 28.61
N LYS A 119 -13.89 -5.11 27.87
CA LYS A 119 -13.60 -5.23 26.43
C LYS A 119 -12.17 -4.84 26.08
N ALA A 120 -11.27 -4.79 27.06
CA ALA A 120 -9.93 -4.21 26.92
C ALA A 120 -8.89 -5.14 26.26
N ASP A 121 -9.29 -6.32 25.79
CA ASP A 121 -8.52 -7.15 24.84
C ASP A 121 -8.49 -6.53 23.43
N ALA A 122 -9.20 -5.41 23.24
CA ALA A 122 -9.23 -4.60 22.04
C ALA A 122 -7.95 -3.74 21.87
N ASP A 123 -7.62 -3.37 20.65
CA ASP A 123 -6.53 -2.43 20.33
C ASP A 123 -6.73 -1.03 20.96
N SER A 124 -5.66 -0.21 21.00
CA SER A 124 -5.66 1.12 21.62
C SER A 124 -6.75 2.05 21.06
N TYR A 125 -7.03 1.94 19.76
CA TYR A 125 -8.08 2.70 19.08
C TYR A 125 -9.47 2.45 19.70
N LYS A 126 -9.84 1.19 19.93
CA LYS A 126 -11.12 0.84 20.55
C LYS A 126 -11.20 1.29 22.00
N VAL A 127 -10.09 1.29 22.74
CA VAL A 127 -10.03 1.85 24.09
C VAL A 127 -10.35 3.35 24.05
N SER A 128 -9.69 4.10 23.15
CA SER A 128 -9.95 5.53 22.91
C SER A 128 -11.41 5.80 22.55
N GLN A 129 -11.97 5.02 21.61
CA GLN A 129 -13.35 5.13 21.18
C GLN A 129 -14.34 4.91 22.34
N MET A 130 -14.14 3.85 23.14
CA MET A 130 -15.01 3.56 24.27
C MET A 130 -14.96 4.62 25.38
N LEU A 131 -13.77 5.18 25.64
CA LEU A 131 -13.61 6.27 26.59
C LEU A 131 -14.30 7.54 26.09
N SER A 132 -14.12 7.89 24.81
CA SER A 132 -14.73 9.05 24.15
C SER A 132 -16.26 8.97 24.14
N GLU A 133 -16.82 7.94 23.49
CA GLU A 133 -18.27 7.77 23.35
C GLU A 133 -18.98 7.58 24.70
N GLY A 134 -18.31 6.93 25.65
CA GLY A 134 -18.90 6.61 26.94
C GLY A 134 -18.92 7.78 27.93
N SER A 135 -17.97 8.69 27.83
CA SER A 135 -17.81 9.80 28.79
C SER A 135 -18.32 11.14 28.27
N GLY A 136 -18.34 11.35 26.94
CA GLY A 136 -18.62 12.66 26.33
C GLY A 136 -17.49 13.67 26.49
N VAL A 137 -16.33 13.26 27.02
CA VAL A 137 -15.13 14.11 27.14
C VAL A 137 -14.56 14.40 25.75
N ALA A 138 -14.07 15.63 25.54
CA ALA A 138 -13.43 16.01 24.28
C ALA A 138 -12.23 15.11 23.97
N TYR A 139 -12.06 14.76 22.68
CA TYR A 139 -11.07 13.78 22.22
C TYR A 139 -9.64 14.07 22.73
N GLY A 140 -9.23 15.35 22.76
CA GLY A 140 -7.90 15.76 23.26
C GLY A 140 -7.68 15.59 24.77
N ARG A 141 -8.71 15.25 25.55
CA ARG A 141 -8.68 15.06 27.01
C ARG A 141 -8.85 13.60 27.43
N ILE A 142 -9.00 12.69 26.47
CA ILE A 142 -9.23 11.26 26.74
C ILE A 142 -8.00 10.59 27.37
N GLY A 143 -6.79 11.05 27.04
CA GLY A 143 -5.55 10.60 27.70
C GLY A 143 -5.57 10.89 29.20
N ALA A 144 -5.79 12.15 29.59
CA ALA A 144 -5.94 12.57 30.98
C ALA A 144 -7.08 11.83 31.70
N LEU A 145 -8.22 11.60 31.03
CA LEU A 145 -9.30 10.78 31.58
C LEU A 145 -8.84 9.35 31.87
N ALA A 146 -8.13 8.70 30.94
CA ALA A 146 -7.62 7.35 31.14
C ALA A 146 -6.67 7.28 32.35
N TRP A 147 -5.76 8.24 32.48
CA TRP A 147 -4.85 8.35 33.63
C TRP A 147 -5.61 8.61 34.95
N HIS A 148 -6.63 9.47 34.96
CA HIS A 148 -7.49 9.71 36.12
C HIS A 148 -8.16 8.42 36.60
N LEU A 149 -8.71 7.63 35.67
CA LEU A 149 -9.34 6.35 35.99
C LEU A 149 -8.34 5.33 36.56
N VAL A 150 -7.11 5.30 36.04
CA VAL A 150 -6.04 4.41 36.55
C VAL A 150 -5.57 4.85 37.94
N GLN A 151 -5.35 6.16 38.14
CA GLN A 151 -4.92 6.75 39.40
C GLN A 151 -5.89 6.43 40.55
N HIS A 152 -7.19 6.47 40.27
CA HIS A 152 -8.24 6.18 41.24
C HIS A 152 -8.65 4.69 41.29
N GLY A 153 -7.94 3.81 40.58
CA GLY A 153 -8.18 2.37 40.60
C GLY A 153 -9.49 1.92 39.93
N ALA A 154 -10.15 2.80 39.17
CA ALA A 154 -11.35 2.48 38.42
C ALA A 154 -11.04 1.65 37.15
N LEU A 155 -9.82 1.79 36.61
CA LEU A 155 -9.34 1.05 35.45
C LEU A 155 -8.01 0.33 35.78
N ALA A 156 -8.02 -1.01 35.73
CA ALA A 156 -6.86 -1.86 36.00
C ALA A 156 -6.08 -2.12 34.69
N ALA A 157 -5.22 -1.16 34.34
CA ALA A 157 -4.42 -1.19 33.12
C ALA A 157 -3.48 -2.42 33.04
N GLU A 158 -2.93 -2.88 34.16
CA GLU A 158 -2.01 -4.01 34.24
C GLU A 158 -2.61 -5.37 33.79
N ARG A 159 -3.92 -5.41 33.53
CA ARG A 159 -4.65 -6.60 33.11
C ARG A 159 -5.02 -6.60 31.63
N HIS A 160 -4.75 -5.52 30.90
CA HIS A 160 -5.16 -5.40 29.51
C HIS A 160 -4.15 -4.63 28.68
N TYR A 161 -3.63 -5.29 27.64
CA TYR A 161 -2.60 -4.68 26.82
C TYR A 161 -3.09 -3.48 26.01
N GLY A 162 -4.32 -3.49 25.50
CA GLY A 162 -4.89 -2.35 24.77
C GLY A 162 -4.94 -1.06 25.59
N VAL A 163 -5.19 -1.18 26.89
CA VAL A 163 -5.18 -0.04 27.82
C VAL A 163 -3.76 0.45 28.05
N LEU A 164 -2.79 -0.46 28.28
CA LEU A 164 -1.38 -0.10 28.44
C LEU A 164 -0.82 0.59 27.19
N SER A 165 -1.15 0.05 26.01
CA SER A 165 -0.75 0.60 24.72
C SER A 165 -1.33 2.00 24.52
N TYR A 166 -2.63 2.19 24.80
CA TYR A 166 -3.25 3.52 24.74
C TYR A 166 -2.66 4.52 25.75
N LEU A 167 -2.40 4.12 26.99
CA LEU A 167 -1.75 4.96 28.00
C LEU A 167 -0.33 5.36 27.59
N SER A 168 0.34 4.52 26.81
CA SER A 168 1.68 4.77 26.30
C SER A 168 1.68 5.71 25.08
N GLU A 169 0.68 5.60 24.22
CA GLU A 169 0.45 6.49 23.06
C GLU A 169 -0.06 7.87 23.47
N SER A 170 -0.96 7.93 24.46
CA SER A 170 -1.52 9.18 24.97
C SER A 170 -0.44 9.99 25.70
N ALA A 171 -0.37 11.29 25.38
CA ALA A 171 0.77 12.15 25.64
C ALA A 171 1.35 12.01 27.07
N SER A 172 2.49 11.31 27.18
CA SER A 172 3.40 11.20 28.35
C SER A 172 3.61 12.46 29.22
N ARG A 173 3.26 13.66 28.72
CA ARG A 173 3.22 14.91 29.50
C ARG A 173 2.14 14.89 30.59
N GLU A 174 1.02 14.21 30.36
CA GLU A 174 -0.12 14.15 31.29
C GLU A 174 0.04 13.08 32.37
N ALA A 175 0.93 12.11 32.16
CA ALA A 175 1.18 11.04 33.12
C ALA A 175 1.91 11.57 34.37
N ASP A 176 1.36 11.30 35.55
CA ASP A 176 2.01 11.57 36.83
C ASP A 176 3.06 10.47 37.11
N PRO A 177 4.36 10.80 37.27
CA PRO A 177 5.41 9.83 37.54
C PRO A 177 5.13 8.92 38.74
N VAL A 178 4.46 9.43 39.79
CA VAL A 178 4.13 8.64 40.98
C VAL A 178 3.07 7.58 40.65
N VAL A 179 2.09 7.93 39.83
CA VAL A 179 1.04 7.00 39.36
C VAL A 179 1.64 5.94 38.44
N VAL A 180 2.54 6.33 37.53
CA VAL A 180 3.23 5.40 36.64
C VAL A 180 4.13 4.45 37.42
N ALA A 181 4.93 4.95 38.35
CA ALA A 181 5.79 4.13 39.21
C ALA A 181 4.97 3.14 40.07
N GLU A 182 3.79 3.54 40.54
CA GLU A 182 2.88 2.63 41.25
C GLU A 182 2.27 1.58 40.31
N LEU A 183 1.91 1.94 39.07
CA LEU A 183 1.48 0.99 38.04
C LEU A 183 2.56 -0.06 37.76
N CYS A 184 3.84 0.33 37.68
CA CYS A 184 4.98 -0.58 37.47
C CYS A 184 5.04 -1.72 38.50
N THR A 185 4.60 -1.49 39.75
CA THR A 185 4.57 -2.54 40.80
C THR A 185 3.49 -3.60 40.54
N ARG A 186 2.51 -3.32 39.67
CA ARG A 186 1.37 -4.21 39.37
C ARG A 186 1.50 -4.89 38.00
N LEU A 187 2.40 -4.43 37.13
CA LEU A 187 2.61 -4.99 35.79
C LEU A 187 2.97 -6.49 35.84
N PRO A 188 2.58 -7.28 34.83
CA PRO A 188 2.88 -8.71 34.78
C PRO A 188 4.35 -9.00 34.43
N GLU A 189 4.78 -10.24 34.69
CA GLU A 189 6.07 -10.76 34.23
C GLU A 189 6.08 -11.05 32.72
N ALA A 190 4.91 -11.39 32.16
CA ALA A 190 4.73 -11.65 30.74
C ALA A 190 3.51 -10.89 30.22
N PHE A 191 3.68 -10.17 29.10
CA PHE A 191 2.60 -9.38 28.49
C PHE A 191 1.82 -10.16 27.42
N GLN A 192 2.40 -11.22 26.87
CA GLN A 192 1.80 -12.07 25.83
C GLN A 192 0.41 -12.62 26.22
N PRO A 193 0.16 -13.06 27.48
CA PRO A 193 -1.18 -13.48 27.89
C PRO A 193 -2.23 -12.36 27.87
N LEU A 194 -1.82 -11.09 27.89
CA LEU A 194 -2.71 -9.92 27.82
C LEU A 194 -3.03 -9.50 26.38
N MET A 195 -2.36 -10.10 25.40
CA MET A 195 -2.49 -9.77 23.99
C MET A 195 -3.45 -10.75 23.30
N LYS A 196 -4.14 -10.29 22.26
CA LYS A 196 -4.96 -11.16 21.41
C LYS A 196 -4.08 -12.25 20.77
N ARG A 197 -4.61 -13.47 20.61
CA ARG A 197 -3.90 -14.58 19.97
C ARG A 197 -3.36 -14.18 18.59
N GLY A 198 -2.07 -14.39 18.36
CA GLY A 198 -1.36 -14.03 17.13
C GLY A 198 -0.89 -12.57 17.07
N TYR A 199 -1.17 -11.76 18.09
CA TYR A 199 -0.64 -10.40 18.21
C TYR A 199 0.78 -10.45 18.78
N THR A 200 1.73 -9.84 18.08
CA THR A 200 3.13 -9.73 18.50
C THR A 200 3.51 -8.27 18.57
N VAL A 201 4.16 -7.89 19.67
CA VAL A 201 4.73 -6.54 19.84
C VAL A 201 6.24 -6.61 19.83
N MET A 202 6.86 -5.54 19.35
CA MET A 202 8.29 -5.43 19.41
C MET A 202 8.74 -5.16 20.85
N THR A 203 9.77 -5.86 21.29
CA THR A 203 10.35 -5.71 22.63
C THR A 203 11.84 -5.35 22.50
N LEU A 204 12.31 -4.40 23.31
CA LEU A 204 13.74 -4.06 23.37
C LEU A 204 14.51 -5.03 24.28
N LEU A 205 13.86 -5.47 25.37
CA LEU A 205 14.35 -6.45 26.33
C LEU A 205 13.29 -7.55 26.49
N ASP A 206 13.65 -8.72 27.02
CA ASP A 206 12.69 -9.81 27.24
C ASP A 206 11.46 -9.32 28.03
N ALA A 207 10.28 -9.62 27.50
CA ALA A 207 8.99 -9.27 28.09
C ALA A 207 8.83 -7.77 28.42
N TYR A 208 9.42 -6.90 27.61
CA TYR A 208 9.35 -5.45 27.75
C TYR A 208 8.95 -4.75 26.43
N PRO A 209 7.66 -4.40 26.27
CA PRO A 209 7.14 -3.76 25.06
C PRO A 209 7.70 -2.35 24.80
N LEU A 210 7.95 -2.01 23.53
CA LEU A 210 8.51 -0.70 23.14
C LEU A 210 7.59 0.48 23.47
N ASP A 211 6.28 0.33 23.30
CA ASP A 211 5.30 1.38 23.63
C ASP A 211 5.39 1.74 25.11
N LEU A 212 5.43 0.74 26.00
CA LEU A 212 5.64 0.94 27.43
C LEU A 212 6.96 1.67 27.71
N ASP A 213 8.03 1.38 26.96
CA ASP A 213 9.33 2.03 27.13
C ASP A 213 9.28 3.55 27.03
N ARG A 214 8.56 4.05 26.02
CA ARG A 214 8.42 5.50 25.78
C ARG A 214 7.72 6.21 26.92
N LEU A 215 6.75 5.56 27.56
CA LEU A 215 6.07 6.08 28.74
C LEU A 215 7.01 6.12 29.95
N LEU A 216 7.70 5.01 30.21
CA LEU A 216 8.52 4.87 31.41
C LEU A 216 9.76 5.77 31.37
N VAL A 217 10.46 5.89 30.24
CA VAL A 217 11.66 6.76 30.15
C VAL A 217 11.30 8.24 30.37
N ARG A 218 10.16 8.69 29.83
CA ARG A 218 9.72 10.09 29.95
C ARG A 218 9.26 10.44 31.36
N THR A 219 8.62 9.51 32.04
CA THR A 219 8.15 9.70 33.43
C THR A 219 9.29 9.55 34.43
N TYR A 220 10.19 8.60 34.22
CA TYR A 220 11.41 8.45 35.00
C TYR A 220 12.30 9.70 34.89
N HIS A 221 12.51 10.24 33.69
CA HIS A 221 13.32 11.47 33.51
C HIS A 221 12.78 12.68 34.28
N ARG A 222 11.46 12.75 34.51
CA ARG A 222 10.81 13.83 35.28
C ARG A 222 10.94 13.65 36.79
N ASP A 223 10.84 12.42 37.28
CA ASP A 223 10.94 12.10 38.71
C ASP A 223 11.50 10.68 38.91
N PRO A 224 12.84 10.53 38.93
CA PRO A 224 13.48 9.24 39.18
C PRO A 224 13.14 8.66 40.56
N GLU A 225 12.89 9.50 41.56
CA GLU A 225 12.70 9.07 42.94
C GLU A 225 11.36 8.35 43.17
N ALA A 226 10.33 8.71 42.39
CA ALA A 226 9.07 7.98 42.34
C ALA A 226 9.27 6.49 42.01
N PHE A 227 10.21 6.18 41.12
CA PHE A 227 10.55 4.81 40.71
C PHE A 227 11.48 4.14 41.73
N ARG A 228 12.53 4.83 42.19
CA ARG A 228 13.49 4.26 43.17
C ARG A 228 12.81 3.82 44.47
N SER A 229 11.91 4.66 45.00
CA SER A 229 11.15 4.36 46.22
C SER A 229 10.22 3.13 46.11
N ARG A 230 9.99 2.61 44.90
CA ARG A 230 9.12 1.46 44.62
C ARG A 230 9.84 0.29 43.94
N PHE A 231 11.13 0.42 43.66
CA PHE A 231 11.89 -0.52 42.84
C PHE A 231 11.82 -1.96 43.36
N ASP A 232 11.95 -2.15 44.67
CA ASP A 232 11.92 -3.48 45.31
C ASP A 232 10.54 -4.16 45.26
N ARG A 233 9.47 -3.39 44.97
CA ARG A 233 8.10 -3.91 44.79
C ARG A 233 7.82 -4.31 43.34
N MET A 234 8.69 -3.93 42.41
CA MET A 234 8.54 -4.25 40.98
C MET A 234 9.02 -5.67 40.68
N LYS A 235 8.46 -6.28 39.64
CA LYS A 235 8.88 -7.62 39.19
C LYS A 235 10.22 -7.56 38.45
N PRO A 236 10.99 -8.67 38.35
CA PRO A 236 12.33 -8.65 37.77
C PRO A 236 12.43 -8.09 36.35
N ASN A 237 11.46 -8.37 35.48
CA ASN A 237 11.41 -7.80 34.12
C ASN A 237 11.27 -6.28 34.12
N ILE A 238 10.48 -5.74 35.05
CA ILE A 238 10.28 -4.30 35.21
C ILE A 238 11.50 -3.65 35.88
N GLN A 239 12.10 -4.30 36.88
CA GLN A 239 13.35 -3.84 37.49
C GLN A 239 14.45 -3.70 36.43
N ARG A 240 14.63 -4.69 35.57
CA ARG A 240 15.55 -4.62 34.42
C ARG A 240 15.21 -3.45 33.49
N ALA A 241 13.95 -3.27 33.14
CA ALA A 241 13.51 -2.14 32.32
C ALA A 241 13.86 -0.78 32.96
N ILE A 242 13.68 -0.63 34.27
CA ILE A 242 14.08 0.57 35.01
C ILE A 242 15.61 0.75 35.00
N ARG A 243 16.42 -0.31 35.12
CA ARG A 243 17.89 -0.21 34.97
C ARG A 243 18.31 0.22 33.56
N PHE A 244 17.64 -0.30 32.54
CA PHE A 244 17.83 0.12 31.16
C PHE A 244 17.42 1.59 30.95
N ILE A 245 16.38 2.08 31.62
CA ILE A 245 16.01 3.51 31.60
C ILE A 245 17.06 4.35 32.35
N GLN A 246 17.49 3.91 33.53
CA GLN A 246 18.48 4.58 34.37
C GLN A 246 19.78 4.86 33.58
N GLY A 247 20.33 3.85 32.90
CA GLY A 247 21.53 4.04 32.07
C GLY A 247 21.32 4.97 30.87
N ARG A 248 20.14 4.93 30.23
CA ARG A 248 19.77 5.89 29.17
C ARG A 248 19.59 7.31 29.68
N CYS A 249 19.20 7.48 30.93
CA CYS A 249 19.15 8.77 31.61
C CYS A 249 20.53 9.30 32.06
N GLY A 250 21.61 8.55 31.80
CA GLY A 250 22.97 8.94 32.17
C GLY A 250 23.31 8.71 33.63
N GLU A 251 22.48 7.95 34.37
CA GLU A 251 22.76 7.55 35.73
C GLU A 251 23.59 6.25 35.76
N PRO A 252 24.49 6.09 36.75
CA PRO A 252 25.29 4.87 36.86
C PRO A 252 24.41 3.67 37.19
N VAL A 253 24.61 2.56 36.48
CA VAL A 253 23.96 1.25 36.73
C VAL A 253 25.00 0.30 37.33
N ALA A 254 24.60 -0.57 38.26
CA ALA A 254 25.54 -1.52 38.86
C ALA A 254 26.11 -2.48 37.79
N PRO A 255 27.39 -2.89 37.86
CA PRO A 255 28.02 -3.67 36.80
C PRO A 255 27.30 -4.96 36.42
N GLU A 256 26.76 -5.69 37.40
CA GLU A 256 26.01 -6.93 37.16
C GLU A 256 24.68 -6.68 36.44
N GLU A 257 23.97 -5.61 36.80
CA GLU A 257 22.71 -5.22 36.16
C GLU A 257 22.94 -4.67 34.76
N ALA A 258 24.03 -3.91 34.56
CA ALA A 258 24.41 -3.41 33.25
C ALA A 258 24.81 -4.54 32.31
N ALA A 259 25.49 -5.58 32.83
CA ALA A 259 25.81 -6.79 32.09
C ALA A 259 24.54 -7.58 31.69
N ASP A 260 23.53 -7.70 32.57
CA ASP A 260 22.23 -8.30 32.22
C ASP A 260 21.52 -7.52 31.11
N VAL A 261 21.55 -6.19 31.15
CA VAL A 261 21.00 -5.35 30.06
C VAL A 261 21.73 -5.58 28.74
N LEU A 262 23.07 -5.63 28.74
CA LEU A 262 23.85 -5.94 27.55
C LEU A 262 23.52 -7.32 26.97
N ASP A 263 23.41 -8.34 27.83
CA ASP A 263 23.04 -9.69 27.42
C ASP A 263 21.67 -9.71 26.72
N GLN A 264 20.71 -8.96 27.26
CA GLN A 264 19.35 -8.85 26.74
C GLN A 264 19.29 -8.11 25.40
N LEU A 265 20.07 -7.03 25.23
CA LEU A 265 20.22 -6.35 23.94
C LEU A 265 20.86 -7.27 22.89
N ALA A 266 21.89 -8.05 23.27
CA ALA A 266 22.55 -8.98 22.37
C ALA A 266 21.61 -10.09 21.92
N ARG A 267 20.79 -10.61 22.85
CA ARG A 267 19.72 -11.57 22.56
C ARG A 267 18.70 -11.00 21.58
N GLY A 268 18.19 -9.80 21.85
CA GLY A 268 17.24 -9.11 20.98
C GLY A 268 17.80 -8.94 19.58
N GLN A 269 19.07 -8.53 19.48
CA GLN A 269 19.78 -8.35 18.22
C GLN A 269 19.99 -9.66 17.45
N ALA A 270 20.23 -10.78 18.15
CA ALA A 270 20.36 -12.10 17.53
C ALA A 270 19.03 -12.67 17.02
N SER A 271 17.90 -12.23 17.58
CA SER A 271 16.57 -12.77 17.30
C SER A 271 15.85 -12.09 16.13
N GLY A 272 15.02 -12.85 15.38
CA GLY A 272 14.11 -12.29 14.38
C GLY A 272 14.81 -11.49 13.27
N TYR A 273 14.51 -10.18 13.19
CA TYR A 273 15.15 -9.22 12.26
C TYR A 273 16.21 -8.34 12.95
N GLY A 274 16.57 -8.64 14.20
CA GLY A 274 17.39 -7.79 15.07
C GLY A 274 16.64 -6.57 15.63
N LEU A 275 17.36 -5.68 16.30
CA LEU A 275 16.83 -4.45 16.91
C LEU A 275 16.83 -3.25 15.96
N LEU A 276 17.43 -3.36 14.78
CA LEU A 276 17.48 -2.31 13.76
C LEU A 276 16.13 -2.14 13.05
N THR A 277 15.24 -1.36 13.64
CA THR A 277 13.81 -1.33 13.30
C THR A 277 13.28 0.08 13.02
N ASN A 278 14.16 1.06 12.78
CA ASN A 278 13.82 2.49 12.62
C ASN A 278 13.00 3.07 13.80
N ASN A 279 13.00 2.37 14.93
CA ASN A 279 12.29 2.80 16.12
C ASN A 279 13.14 3.77 16.94
N ASP A 280 12.47 4.79 17.48
CA ASP A 280 13.07 5.76 18.38
C ASP A 280 13.04 5.25 19.83
N VAL A 281 14.22 5.22 20.45
CA VAL A 281 14.47 4.83 21.84
C VAL A 281 15.03 6.04 22.59
N PRO A 282 14.25 6.74 23.43
CA PRO A 282 14.71 7.99 24.03
C PRO A 282 15.94 7.80 24.93
N VAL A 283 16.90 8.73 24.85
CA VAL A 283 18.10 8.81 25.71
C VAL A 283 18.30 10.24 26.20
N VAL A 284 18.96 10.41 27.34
CA VAL A 284 19.37 11.74 27.82
C VAL A 284 20.70 12.13 27.19
N HIS A 285 20.70 13.30 26.58
CA HIS A 285 21.87 13.99 26.04
C HIS A 285 21.83 15.44 26.53
N GLU A 286 22.90 15.88 27.21
CA GLU A 286 22.99 17.23 27.79
C GLU A 286 21.78 17.61 28.67
N GLY A 287 21.28 16.65 29.45
CA GLY A 287 20.14 16.86 30.35
C GLY A 287 18.76 16.85 29.67
N ASN A 288 18.69 16.76 28.34
CA ASN A 288 17.45 16.69 27.58
C ASN A 288 17.21 15.29 27.04
N LEU A 289 15.93 14.88 27.03
CA LEU A 289 15.53 13.64 26.38
C LEU A 289 15.51 13.84 24.85
N VAL A 290 16.34 13.08 24.14
CA VAL A 290 16.46 13.08 22.68
C VAL A 290 16.05 11.72 22.14
N GLU A 291 15.30 11.71 21.04
CA GLU A 291 14.91 10.48 20.35
C GLU A 291 16.14 9.88 19.65
N HIS A 292 16.58 8.70 20.09
CA HIS A 292 17.72 7.98 19.50
C HIS A 292 17.22 6.84 18.62
N ARG A 293 17.36 7.01 17.31
CA ARG A 293 16.79 6.10 16.32
C ARG A 293 17.65 4.86 16.09
N LEU A 294 17.09 3.67 16.26
CA LEU A 294 17.77 2.40 15.96
C LEU A 294 17.69 2.04 14.47
N GLN A 295 18.32 2.87 13.63
CA GLN A 295 18.38 2.68 12.17
C GLN A 295 19.74 2.17 11.66
N SER A 296 20.80 2.25 12.49
CA SER A 296 22.16 1.85 12.14
C SER A 296 22.80 1.03 13.25
N PHE A 297 23.80 0.23 12.91
CA PHE A 297 24.62 -0.51 13.88
C PHE A 297 25.34 0.43 14.85
N GLU A 298 25.88 1.54 14.34
CA GLU A 298 26.50 2.58 15.16
C GLU A 298 25.55 3.10 16.25
N ASN A 299 24.28 3.34 15.91
CA ASN A 299 23.30 3.78 16.90
C ASN A 299 23.02 2.69 17.94
N LEU A 300 22.96 1.42 17.54
CA LEU A 300 22.79 0.33 18.50
C LEU A 300 24.02 0.16 19.40
N ASP A 301 25.23 0.28 18.85
CA ASP A 301 26.48 0.21 19.59
C ASP A 301 26.58 1.35 20.61
N HIS A 302 26.27 2.59 20.21
CA HIS A 302 26.20 3.74 21.13
C HIS A 302 25.17 3.55 22.26
N LEU A 303 24.08 2.82 22.01
CA LEU A 303 23.12 2.47 23.05
C LEU A 303 23.72 1.43 24.02
N ALA A 304 24.38 0.39 23.49
CA ALA A 304 25.02 -0.65 24.28
C ALA A 304 26.18 -0.09 25.15
N GLU A 305 26.98 0.84 24.61
CA GLU A 305 28.11 1.48 25.30
C GLU A 305 27.70 2.26 26.57
N ARG A 306 26.41 2.53 26.77
CA ARG A 306 25.88 3.09 28.04
C ARG A 306 25.84 2.08 29.18
N PHE A 307 25.96 0.79 28.89
CA PHE A 307 25.86 -0.31 29.85
C PHE A 307 27.16 -1.12 29.98
N GLY A 308 28.18 -0.84 29.18
CA GLY A 308 29.48 -1.46 29.34
C GLY A 308 30.47 -1.08 28.24
N THR A 309 31.62 -1.72 28.26
CA THR A 309 32.66 -1.48 27.26
C THR A 309 32.25 -2.09 25.91
N ARG A 310 32.83 -1.57 24.83
CA ARG A 310 32.71 -2.16 23.50
C ARG A 310 33.09 -3.64 23.48
N GLU A 311 34.12 -4.02 24.24
CA GLU A 311 34.54 -5.42 24.39
C GLU A 311 33.44 -6.27 25.05
N ALA A 312 32.82 -5.80 26.14
CA ALA A 312 31.74 -6.52 26.79
C ALA A 312 30.53 -6.71 25.84
N TRP A 313 30.24 -5.70 25.02
CA TRP A 313 29.20 -5.78 24.00
C TRP A 313 29.51 -6.83 22.91
N ILE A 314 30.74 -6.85 22.39
CA ILE A 314 31.21 -7.86 21.43
C ILE A 314 31.10 -9.26 22.03
N GLN A 315 31.52 -9.46 23.28
CA GLN A 315 31.43 -10.77 23.94
C GLN A 315 29.98 -11.22 24.15
N ALA A 316 29.07 -10.30 24.48
CA ALA A 316 27.64 -10.61 24.57
C ALA A 316 27.07 -11.04 23.22
N LEU A 317 27.40 -10.35 22.12
CA LEU A 317 26.98 -10.77 20.78
C LEU A 317 27.58 -12.12 20.38
N LEU A 318 28.87 -12.36 20.66
CA LEU A 318 29.54 -13.64 20.38
C LEU A 318 28.91 -14.80 21.14
N LYS A 319 28.49 -14.59 22.40
CA LYS A 319 27.73 -15.58 23.17
C LYS A 319 26.50 -16.04 22.39
N TYR A 320 25.72 -15.12 21.82
CA TYR A 320 24.53 -15.47 21.04
C TYR A 320 24.84 -16.01 19.65
N ALA A 321 25.90 -15.53 18.98
CA ALA A 321 26.37 -16.09 17.72
C ALA A 321 26.69 -17.60 17.86
N ARG A 322 27.33 -18.00 18.97
CA ARG A 322 27.68 -19.40 19.28
C ARG A 322 26.49 -20.30 19.57
N THR A 323 25.33 -19.75 19.94
CA THR A 323 24.12 -20.56 20.12
C THR A 323 23.58 -21.13 18.81
N GLY A 324 24.00 -20.56 17.67
CA GLY A 324 23.42 -20.83 16.37
C GLY A 324 21.97 -20.35 16.23
N SER A 325 21.30 -19.82 17.26
CA SER A 325 19.90 -19.39 17.20
C SER A 325 19.73 -17.94 16.72
N TRP A 326 20.38 -17.62 15.60
CA TRP A 326 20.32 -16.31 14.95
C TRP A 326 20.17 -16.46 13.43
N THR A 327 19.60 -15.44 12.79
CA THR A 327 19.11 -15.54 11.41
C THR A 327 19.95 -14.74 10.42
N GLN A 328 20.26 -13.47 10.73
CA GLN A 328 20.82 -12.51 9.76
C GLN A 328 22.30 -12.22 10.00
N LEU A 329 23.10 -12.24 8.93
CA LEU A 329 24.53 -11.91 9.00
C LEU A 329 24.77 -10.49 9.46
N ARG A 330 23.99 -9.55 8.91
CA ARG A 330 24.07 -8.14 9.30
C ARG A 330 23.86 -7.97 10.80
N SER A 331 22.94 -8.70 11.43
CA SER A 331 22.63 -8.50 12.85
C SER A 331 23.79 -8.88 13.76
N MET A 332 24.59 -9.86 13.36
CA MET A 332 25.78 -10.32 14.10
C MET A 332 27.09 -9.75 13.54
N TRP A 333 27.04 -8.75 12.67
CA TRP A 333 28.22 -8.27 11.92
C TRP A 333 29.40 -7.90 12.83
N LEU A 334 29.16 -7.10 13.87
CA LEU A 334 30.19 -6.72 14.85
C LEU A 334 30.79 -7.95 15.56
N ALA A 335 29.96 -8.93 15.93
CA ALA A 335 30.45 -10.17 16.53
C ALA A 335 31.36 -10.94 15.56
N LEU A 336 30.94 -11.05 14.29
CA LEU A 336 31.67 -11.77 13.25
C LEU A 336 32.96 -11.05 12.83
N GLN A 337 33.04 -9.73 12.94
CA GLN A 337 34.29 -8.97 12.75
C GLN A 337 35.34 -9.32 13.81
N HIS A 338 34.91 -9.62 15.03
CA HIS A 338 35.79 -9.88 16.17
C HIS A 338 35.89 -11.36 16.58
N ALA A 339 35.12 -12.25 15.94
CA ALA A 339 35.19 -13.68 16.21
C ALA A 339 36.59 -14.25 15.90
N PRO A 340 37.07 -15.22 16.70
CA PRO A 340 38.25 -15.99 16.34
C PRO A 340 38.06 -16.65 14.97
N ILE A 341 39.11 -16.62 14.14
CA ILE A 341 39.02 -17.08 12.74
C ILE A 341 38.66 -18.57 12.65
N GLU A 342 39.15 -19.37 13.60
CA GLU A 342 38.88 -20.80 13.73
C GLU A 342 37.40 -21.13 14.00
N GLU A 343 36.64 -20.20 14.59
CA GLU A 343 35.20 -20.38 14.86
C GLU A 343 34.34 -19.81 13.72
N LEU A 344 34.87 -18.87 12.93
CA LEU A 344 34.09 -18.01 12.03
C LEU A 344 33.26 -18.79 11.02
N GLY A 345 33.85 -19.78 10.36
CA GLY A 345 33.16 -20.62 9.38
C GLY A 345 31.97 -21.37 10.00
N THR A 346 32.17 -21.95 11.20
CA THR A 346 31.14 -22.67 11.95
C THR A 346 30.04 -21.75 12.45
N LEU A 347 30.38 -20.55 12.96
CA LEU A 347 29.40 -19.57 13.40
C LEU A 347 28.47 -19.17 12.25
N ILE A 348 29.05 -18.84 11.10
CA ILE A 348 28.29 -18.42 9.92
C ILE A 348 27.45 -19.57 9.38
N ALA A 349 28.03 -20.76 9.20
CA ALA A 349 27.34 -21.87 8.59
C ALA A 349 26.29 -22.53 9.52
N GLY A 350 26.54 -22.57 10.83
CA GLY A 350 25.73 -23.25 11.84
C GLY A 350 24.46 -22.53 12.31
N ARG A 351 24.18 -21.33 11.79
CA ARG A 351 23.06 -20.48 12.25
C ARG A 351 21.66 -20.98 11.86
N ASP A 352 20.63 -20.64 12.62
CA ASP A 352 19.22 -20.96 12.40
C ASP A 352 18.58 -19.92 11.48
N ALA A 353 19.08 -19.87 10.25
CA ALA A 353 18.57 -18.97 9.23
C ALA A 353 17.53 -19.67 8.35
N ASN A 354 16.34 -19.07 8.28
CA ASN A 354 15.27 -19.36 7.33
C ASN A 354 15.35 -18.45 6.08
N THR A 355 16.44 -17.67 5.94
CA THR A 355 16.63 -16.63 4.92
C THR A 355 17.28 -17.18 3.65
N SER A 356 16.99 -16.53 2.52
CA SER A 356 17.61 -16.78 1.21
C SER A 356 19.14 -16.68 1.24
N SER A 357 19.78 -17.27 0.23
CA SER A 357 21.21 -17.13 -0.13
C SER A 357 21.69 -15.67 -0.23
N ASP A 358 20.77 -14.70 -0.26
CA ASP A 358 21.05 -13.27 -0.42
C ASP A 358 22.00 -12.70 0.65
N GLU A 359 21.92 -13.16 1.90
CA GLU A 359 22.74 -12.62 2.99
C GLU A 359 24.22 -12.98 2.86
N LEU A 360 24.55 -14.12 2.23
CA LEU A 360 25.95 -14.54 2.03
C LEU A 360 26.71 -13.67 1.03
N GLN A 361 26.00 -12.87 0.21
CA GLN A 361 26.64 -11.91 -0.69
C GLN A 361 27.49 -10.86 0.03
N ARG A 362 27.23 -10.62 1.33
CA ARG A 362 28.02 -9.70 2.15
C ARG A 362 29.28 -10.35 2.73
N LEU A 363 29.37 -11.67 2.76
CA LEU A 363 30.50 -12.38 3.34
C LEU A 363 31.87 -11.91 2.80
N PRO A 364 32.02 -11.62 1.49
CA PRO A 364 33.30 -11.11 0.96
C PRO A 364 33.69 -9.76 1.57
N ASP A 365 32.74 -8.87 1.85
CA ASP A 365 33.03 -7.59 2.52
C ASP A 365 33.58 -7.82 3.94
N LEU A 366 32.96 -8.74 4.69
CA LEU A 366 33.44 -9.11 6.03
C LEU A 366 34.88 -9.64 5.97
N LEU A 367 35.16 -10.60 5.09
CA LEU A 367 36.44 -11.32 5.06
C LEU A 367 37.59 -10.54 4.41
N LEU A 368 37.29 -9.69 3.42
CA LEU A 368 38.30 -8.96 2.65
C LEU A 368 38.52 -7.53 3.16
N LYS A 369 37.50 -6.86 3.70
CA LYS A 369 37.58 -5.45 4.12
C LYS A 369 37.62 -5.30 5.63
N ASP A 370 36.74 -6.00 6.35
CA ASP A 370 36.52 -5.77 7.78
C ASP A 370 37.37 -6.67 8.68
N ARG A 371 38.14 -7.60 8.11
CA ARG A 371 39.00 -8.54 8.83
C ARG A 371 40.40 -8.62 8.25
N ALA A 372 41.38 -8.69 9.15
CA ALA A 372 42.80 -8.70 8.83
C ALA A 372 43.43 -10.12 8.73
N ASP A 373 42.62 -11.18 8.69
CA ASP A 373 43.12 -12.57 8.65
C ASP A 373 43.97 -12.84 7.40
N THR A 374 44.98 -13.70 7.51
CA THR A 374 45.81 -14.08 6.34
C THR A 374 45.05 -15.00 5.38
N ALA A 375 45.57 -15.17 4.16
CA ALA A 375 45.02 -16.13 3.20
C ALA A 375 45.02 -17.55 3.78
N GLU A 376 46.09 -17.97 4.47
CA GLU A 376 46.21 -19.28 5.12
C GLU A 376 45.15 -19.47 6.21
N ALA A 377 44.95 -18.48 7.08
CA ALA A 377 43.96 -18.57 8.15
C ALA A 377 42.53 -18.73 7.61
N LEU A 378 42.21 -18.06 6.49
CA LEU A 378 40.93 -18.24 5.79
C LEU A 378 40.79 -19.66 5.20
N VAL A 379 41.86 -20.22 4.63
CA VAL A 379 41.87 -21.60 4.12
C VAL A 379 41.64 -22.59 5.25
N ASP A 380 42.40 -22.47 6.34
CA ASP A 380 42.29 -23.38 7.49
C ASP A 380 40.89 -23.32 8.10
N ALA A 381 40.33 -22.12 8.28
CA ALA A 381 38.99 -21.94 8.78
C ALA A 381 37.90 -22.48 7.83
N ALA A 382 38.07 -22.33 6.51
CA ALA A 382 37.14 -22.90 5.53
C ALA A 382 37.14 -24.44 5.58
N LEU A 383 38.33 -25.03 5.68
CA LEU A 383 38.50 -26.48 5.74
C LEU A 383 38.07 -27.08 7.09
N ALA A 384 38.06 -26.28 8.15
CA ALA A 384 37.57 -26.68 9.48
C ALA A 384 36.03 -26.71 9.61
N ILE A 385 35.29 -26.20 8.62
CA ILE A 385 33.82 -26.23 8.64
C ILE A 385 33.32 -27.68 8.64
N PRO A 386 32.53 -28.13 9.64
CA PRO A 386 32.03 -29.50 9.71
C PRO A 386 31.08 -29.85 8.56
N ASP A 387 31.11 -31.09 8.09
CA ASP A 387 30.18 -31.58 7.05
C ASP A 387 28.80 -31.98 7.62
N ASP A 388 28.70 -32.20 8.94
CA ASP A 388 27.51 -32.67 9.65
C ASP A 388 26.67 -31.52 10.27
N LEU A 389 26.81 -30.31 9.74
CA LEU A 389 26.00 -29.16 10.15
C LEU A 389 24.50 -29.40 9.91
N ARG A 390 23.66 -28.70 10.68
CA ARG A 390 22.19 -28.71 10.50
C ARG A 390 21.76 -28.37 9.08
N GLN A 391 22.55 -27.56 8.36
CA GLN A 391 22.37 -27.22 6.95
C GLN A 391 23.68 -27.46 6.16
N PRO A 392 23.94 -28.70 5.69
CA PRO A 392 25.20 -29.04 5.04
C PRO A 392 25.49 -28.23 3.77
N GLU A 393 24.46 -27.91 2.98
CA GLU A 393 24.59 -27.09 1.76
C GLU A 393 25.20 -25.72 2.07
N ARG A 394 24.75 -25.07 3.15
CA ARG A 394 25.28 -23.78 3.58
C ARG A 394 26.73 -23.90 4.05
N GLY A 395 27.08 -25.00 4.72
CA GLY A 395 28.48 -25.29 5.10
C GLY A 395 29.39 -25.31 3.88
N ARG A 396 28.97 -25.97 2.80
CA ARG A 396 29.70 -26.01 1.53
C ARG A 396 29.79 -24.65 0.86
N GLU A 397 28.70 -23.88 0.86
CA GLU A 397 28.67 -22.53 0.27
C GLU A 397 29.61 -21.56 1.03
N VAL A 398 29.57 -21.55 2.36
CA VAL A 398 30.45 -20.71 3.19
C VAL A 398 31.91 -21.12 2.99
N ARG A 399 32.21 -22.43 2.95
CA ARG A 399 33.55 -22.96 2.66
C ARG A 399 34.09 -22.43 1.32
N GLU A 400 33.29 -22.55 0.26
CA GLU A 400 33.67 -22.08 -1.07
C GLU A 400 33.91 -20.56 -1.11
N LEU A 401 33.01 -19.77 -0.52
CA LEU A 401 33.17 -18.31 -0.46
C LEU A 401 34.42 -17.89 0.33
N MET A 402 34.74 -18.57 1.44
CA MET A 402 35.97 -18.32 2.20
C MET A 402 37.23 -18.67 1.40
N LEU A 403 37.23 -19.78 0.66
CA LEU A 403 38.34 -20.16 -0.23
C LEU A 403 38.54 -19.13 -1.35
N LEU A 404 37.46 -18.66 -2.00
CA LEU A 404 37.54 -17.62 -3.02
C LEU A 404 38.08 -16.30 -2.45
N CYS A 405 37.71 -15.94 -1.20
CA CYS A 405 38.30 -14.80 -0.52
C CYS A 405 39.80 -15.00 -0.23
N ALA A 406 40.21 -16.21 0.17
CA ALA A 406 41.63 -16.53 0.36
C ALA A 406 42.41 -16.40 -0.95
N PHE A 407 41.84 -16.81 -2.09
CA PHE A 407 42.47 -16.65 -3.41
C PHE A 407 42.71 -15.17 -3.73
N ARG A 408 41.73 -14.31 -3.44
CA ARG A 408 41.88 -12.85 -3.59
C ARG A 408 42.98 -12.28 -2.69
N LYS A 409 43.14 -12.79 -1.46
CA LYS A 409 44.22 -12.37 -0.57
C LYS A 409 45.60 -12.79 -1.07
N TYR A 410 45.78 -14.04 -1.49
CA TYR A 410 47.01 -14.50 -2.16
C TYR A 410 47.40 -13.58 -3.33
N GLN A 411 46.43 -13.28 -4.20
CA GLN A 411 46.64 -12.42 -5.37
C GLN A 411 47.00 -10.98 -4.98
N ALA A 412 46.34 -10.41 -3.97
CA ALA A 412 46.64 -9.06 -3.49
C ALA A 412 48.04 -8.96 -2.87
N GLU A 413 48.55 -10.06 -2.29
CA GLU A 413 49.92 -10.18 -1.77
C GLU A 413 50.96 -10.52 -2.86
N GLY A 414 50.55 -10.70 -4.12
CA GLY A 414 51.44 -11.11 -5.22
C GLY A 414 51.95 -12.56 -5.09
N ARG A 415 51.25 -13.40 -4.33
CA ARG A 415 51.60 -14.79 -4.05
C ARG A 415 50.77 -15.74 -4.92
N GLU A 416 51.34 -16.89 -5.27
CA GLU A 416 50.62 -17.92 -6.01
C GLU A 416 49.62 -18.64 -5.11
N VAL A 417 48.41 -18.87 -5.65
CA VAL A 417 47.40 -19.70 -4.99
C VAL A 417 47.80 -21.18 -5.11
N PRO A 418 47.89 -21.95 -4.01
CA PRO A 418 48.25 -23.37 -4.07
C PRO A 418 47.32 -24.19 -4.98
N VAL A 419 47.89 -25.04 -5.84
CA VAL A 419 47.15 -25.89 -6.80
C VAL A 419 46.25 -26.91 -6.10
N THR A 420 46.63 -27.37 -4.91
CA THR A 420 45.85 -28.32 -4.09
C THR A 420 44.48 -27.79 -3.66
N LEU A 421 44.26 -26.46 -3.71
CA LEU A 421 42.97 -25.85 -3.38
C LEU A 421 41.95 -25.94 -4.53
N ASP A 422 42.38 -26.26 -5.75
CA ASP A 422 41.50 -26.36 -6.92
C ASP A 422 40.42 -27.42 -6.75
N GLU A 423 40.79 -28.54 -6.15
CA GLU A 423 39.90 -29.67 -5.89
C GLU A 423 38.91 -29.38 -4.75
N LYS A 424 39.09 -28.28 -4.02
CA LYS A 424 38.21 -27.86 -2.91
C LYS A 424 37.10 -26.92 -3.35
N LEU A 425 37.15 -26.39 -4.58
CA LEU A 425 36.07 -25.60 -5.17
C LEU A 425 35.02 -26.52 -5.81
N GLU A 426 33.76 -26.34 -5.43
CA GLU A 426 32.62 -27.13 -5.91
C GLU A 426 31.82 -26.41 -7.01
N PHE A 427 31.98 -25.09 -7.14
CA PHE A 427 31.27 -24.16 -8.01
C PHE A 427 29.75 -24.11 -7.79
N LYS A 428 29.27 -24.65 -6.68
CA LYS A 428 27.84 -24.74 -6.35
C LYS A 428 27.29 -23.48 -5.68
N SER A 429 28.14 -22.54 -5.28
CA SER A 429 27.74 -21.23 -4.71
C SER A 429 27.33 -20.21 -5.79
N PHE A 430 27.39 -20.59 -7.06
CA PHE A 430 27.05 -19.76 -8.21
C PHE A 430 25.65 -20.00 -8.85
N PRO A 431 24.60 -20.52 -8.17
CA PRO A 431 23.34 -20.79 -8.84
C PRO A 431 22.61 -19.47 -9.10
N SER A 432 22.62 -19.12 -10.38
CA SER A 432 21.57 -18.50 -11.19
C SER A 432 20.76 -17.32 -10.63
N TYR A 433 20.84 -16.23 -11.41
CA TYR A 433 19.92 -15.10 -11.54
C TYR A 433 20.17 -13.80 -10.74
N SER A 434 20.77 -13.78 -9.53
CA SER A 434 20.60 -12.56 -8.70
C SER A 434 21.82 -12.02 -7.93
N TYR A 435 22.98 -12.69 -7.92
CA TYR A 435 24.04 -12.39 -6.93
C TYR A 435 25.32 -11.83 -7.52
N LYS A 436 25.24 -10.60 -8.04
CA LYS A 436 26.39 -9.90 -8.65
C LYS A 436 27.65 -9.94 -7.77
N PRO A 437 27.63 -9.71 -6.44
CA PRO A 437 28.84 -9.72 -5.61
C PRO A 437 29.55 -11.08 -5.54
N ILE A 438 28.79 -12.18 -5.45
CA ILE A 438 29.36 -13.54 -5.41
C ILE A 438 29.95 -13.90 -6.77
N ASN A 439 29.25 -13.56 -7.85
CA ASN A 439 29.75 -13.75 -9.21
C ASN A 439 31.01 -12.91 -9.46
N ASP A 440 31.04 -11.65 -9.00
CA ASP A 440 32.22 -10.77 -9.03
C ASP A 440 33.39 -11.39 -8.28
N LEU A 441 33.17 -11.87 -7.06
CA LEU A 441 34.22 -12.53 -6.28
C LEU A 441 34.78 -13.75 -7.02
N GLY A 442 33.91 -14.66 -7.46
CA GLY A 442 34.31 -15.90 -8.12
C GLY A 442 35.08 -15.67 -9.40
N VAL A 443 34.53 -14.86 -10.32
CA VAL A 443 35.17 -14.56 -11.60
C VAL A 443 36.50 -13.86 -11.39
N THR A 444 36.58 -12.88 -10.47
CA THR A 444 37.84 -12.15 -10.22
C THR A 444 38.89 -13.03 -9.54
N ALA A 445 38.48 -13.91 -8.61
CA ALA A 445 39.37 -14.87 -7.97
C ALA A 445 39.93 -15.88 -8.96
N LEU A 446 39.12 -16.38 -9.90
CA LEU A 446 39.58 -17.29 -10.95
C LEU A 446 40.43 -16.56 -11.99
N HIS A 447 40.10 -15.32 -12.34
CA HIS A 447 40.84 -14.54 -13.35
C HIS A 447 42.31 -14.35 -12.97
N GLY A 448 42.62 -14.19 -11.67
CA GLY A 448 43.99 -14.09 -11.18
C GLY A 448 44.78 -15.41 -11.17
N LEU A 449 44.21 -16.54 -11.59
CA LEU A 449 44.92 -17.81 -11.78
C LEU A 449 45.46 -17.94 -13.22
N PRO A 450 46.47 -18.79 -13.46
CA PRO A 450 46.93 -19.09 -14.82
C PRO A 450 45.81 -19.61 -15.71
N ARG A 451 45.73 -19.10 -16.95
CA ARG A 451 44.68 -19.46 -17.91
C ARG A 451 44.51 -20.97 -18.07
N GLU A 452 45.61 -21.71 -18.26
CA GLU A 452 45.58 -23.16 -18.48
C GLU A 452 44.93 -23.91 -17.32
N ARG A 453 45.18 -23.46 -16.08
CA ARG A 453 44.59 -24.02 -14.85
C ARG A 453 43.07 -23.82 -14.84
N VAL A 454 42.59 -22.63 -15.17
CA VAL A 454 41.15 -22.32 -15.17
C VAL A 454 40.41 -23.01 -16.33
N VAL A 455 41.02 -23.08 -17.51
CA VAL A 455 40.46 -23.83 -18.65
C VAL A 455 40.36 -25.33 -18.34
N ALA A 456 41.37 -25.90 -17.67
CA ALA A 456 41.30 -27.30 -17.22
C ALA A 456 40.18 -27.54 -16.20
N MET A 457 39.93 -26.59 -15.28
CA MET A 457 38.76 -26.64 -14.40
C MET A 457 37.45 -26.61 -15.21
N ALA A 458 37.32 -25.70 -16.18
CA ALA A 458 36.14 -25.57 -17.01
C ALA A 458 35.84 -26.87 -17.79
N GLU A 459 36.86 -27.47 -18.41
CA GLU A 459 36.73 -28.75 -19.11
C GLU A 459 36.24 -29.87 -18.19
N ARG A 460 36.80 -29.97 -16.97
CA ARG A 460 36.37 -30.95 -15.96
C ARG A 460 34.91 -30.75 -15.54
N LEU A 461 34.50 -29.51 -15.28
CA LEU A 461 33.13 -29.17 -14.85
C LEU A 461 32.12 -29.35 -15.97
N LEU A 462 32.52 -29.18 -17.23
CA LEU A 462 31.64 -29.43 -18.37
C LEU A 462 31.22 -30.91 -18.49
N ALA A 463 32.00 -31.82 -17.89
CA ALA A 463 31.70 -33.25 -17.82
C ALA A 463 30.79 -33.65 -16.64
N SER A 464 30.49 -32.75 -15.70
CA SER A 464 29.70 -33.07 -14.50
C SER A 464 28.19 -32.89 -14.67
N GLU A 465 27.43 -33.33 -13.66
CA GLU A 465 26.04 -32.90 -13.49
C GLU A 465 25.98 -31.37 -13.23
N PHE A 466 24.89 -30.72 -13.65
CA PHE A 466 24.69 -29.25 -13.55
C PHE A 466 25.77 -28.37 -14.20
N ARG A 467 26.52 -28.93 -15.16
CA ARG A 467 27.61 -28.29 -15.93
C ARG A 467 27.31 -26.87 -16.46
N GLU A 468 26.06 -26.55 -16.75
CA GLU A 468 25.62 -25.23 -17.21
C GLU A 468 26.02 -24.14 -16.19
N TYR A 469 25.73 -24.39 -14.92
CA TYR A 469 26.02 -23.46 -13.82
C TYR A 469 27.48 -23.48 -13.39
N LEU A 470 28.05 -24.68 -13.26
CA LEU A 470 29.38 -24.85 -12.70
C LEU A 470 30.47 -24.30 -13.63
N THR A 471 30.30 -24.43 -14.95
CA THR A 471 31.30 -24.02 -15.95
C THR A 471 31.29 -22.51 -16.22
N ALA A 472 30.21 -21.80 -15.86
CA ALA A 472 30.03 -20.40 -16.24
C ALA A 472 31.10 -19.47 -15.65
N ALA A 473 31.45 -19.63 -14.36
CA ALA A 473 32.43 -18.75 -13.70
C ALA A 473 33.87 -18.90 -14.26
N PRO A 474 34.39 -20.13 -14.46
CA PRO A 474 35.66 -20.32 -15.17
C PRO A 474 35.71 -19.70 -16.56
N LEU A 475 34.64 -19.86 -17.37
CA LEU A 475 34.58 -19.28 -18.72
C LEU A 475 34.51 -17.75 -18.70
N ALA A 476 33.79 -17.18 -17.75
CA ALA A 476 33.76 -15.73 -17.55
C ALA A 476 35.14 -15.17 -17.13
N ALA A 477 35.92 -15.94 -16.37
CA ALA A 477 37.26 -15.55 -15.93
C ALA A 477 38.30 -15.66 -17.04
N HIS A 478 38.25 -16.74 -17.84
CA HIS A 478 39.17 -17.04 -18.93
C HIS A 478 38.41 -17.68 -20.10
N PHE A 479 37.91 -16.85 -21.02
CA PHE A 479 37.10 -17.31 -22.15
C PHE A 479 37.80 -18.35 -23.01
N ASP A 480 37.05 -19.36 -23.45
CA ASP A 480 37.48 -20.36 -24.42
C ASP A 480 36.31 -20.66 -25.36
N ALA A 481 36.49 -20.37 -26.65
CA ALA A 481 35.42 -20.45 -27.65
C ALA A 481 34.89 -21.89 -27.82
N GLY A 482 35.77 -22.90 -27.76
CA GLY A 482 35.39 -24.29 -27.94
C GLY A 482 34.56 -24.81 -26.78
N LEU A 483 34.97 -24.52 -25.55
CA LEU A 483 34.20 -24.83 -24.35
C LEU A 483 32.88 -24.07 -24.30
N PHE A 484 32.88 -22.79 -24.69
CA PHE A 484 31.66 -21.97 -24.70
C PHE A 484 30.61 -22.52 -25.66
N GLU A 485 30.98 -22.87 -26.90
CA GLU A 485 30.04 -23.48 -27.85
C GLU A 485 29.48 -24.82 -27.37
N ARG A 486 30.32 -25.66 -26.74
CA ARG A 486 29.87 -26.91 -26.12
C ARG A 486 28.86 -26.64 -25.00
N LEU A 487 29.10 -25.63 -24.15
CA LEU A 487 28.20 -25.21 -23.09
C LEU A 487 26.86 -24.69 -23.64
N LEU A 488 26.88 -23.88 -24.70
CA LEU A 488 25.66 -23.37 -25.33
C LEU A 488 24.83 -24.50 -25.93
N ALA A 489 25.47 -25.45 -26.62
CA ALA A 489 24.78 -26.60 -27.19
C ALA A 489 24.04 -27.44 -26.13
N ILE A 490 24.62 -27.56 -24.94
CA ILE A 490 24.01 -28.21 -23.78
C ILE A 490 22.84 -27.38 -23.23
N SER A 491 23.07 -26.08 -23.02
CA SER A 491 22.11 -25.16 -22.37
C SER A 491 20.82 -25.04 -23.17
N VAL A 492 20.92 -25.07 -24.51
CA VAL A 492 19.75 -25.12 -25.43
C VAL A 492 18.88 -26.35 -25.17
N GLN A 493 19.47 -27.52 -24.92
CA GLN A 493 18.73 -28.77 -24.74
C GLN A 493 17.94 -28.81 -23.42
N ARG A 494 18.49 -28.20 -22.36
CA ARG A 494 17.92 -28.25 -21.01
C ARG A 494 17.15 -27.00 -20.60
N ASP A 495 17.07 -26.01 -21.49
CA ASP A 495 16.35 -24.76 -21.25
C ASP A 495 16.84 -24.01 -20.00
N ASN A 496 18.15 -24.03 -19.78
CA ASN A 496 18.74 -23.52 -18.56
C ASN A 496 20.01 -22.72 -18.86
N ILE A 497 19.93 -21.40 -18.67
CA ILE A 497 20.96 -20.45 -19.11
C ILE A 497 21.35 -19.53 -17.94
N PRO A 498 22.58 -19.62 -17.42
CA PRO A 498 23.05 -18.76 -16.33
C PRO A 498 23.47 -17.38 -16.84
N HIS A 499 22.49 -16.55 -17.18
CA HIS A 499 22.77 -15.29 -17.86
C HIS A 499 23.66 -14.32 -17.08
N GLY A 500 23.56 -14.29 -15.75
CA GLY A 500 24.31 -13.34 -14.93
C GLY A 500 25.82 -13.53 -14.93
N ILE A 501 26.30 -14.77 -15.10
CA ILE A 501 27.74 -15.07 -15.15
C ILE A 501 28.22 -15.12 -16.60
N LEU A 502 27.49 -15.78 -17.50
CA LEU A 502 27.91 -15.90 -18.90
C LEU A 502 27.96 -14.55 -19.64
N ALA A 503 27.18 -13.56 -19.21
CA ALA A 503 27.28 -12.19 -19.71
C ALA A 503 28.70 -11.60 -19.58
N ARG A 504 29.47 -12.04 -18.58
CA ARG A 504 30.82 -11.54 -18.32
C ARG A 504 31.87 -12.02 -19.30
N CYS A 505 31.56 -13.02 -20.12
CA CYS A 505 32.41 -13.42 -21.25
C CYS A 505 32.56 -12.27 -22.27
N GLY A 506 31.70 -11.25 -22.22
CA GLY A 506 31.87 -9.98 -22.91
C GLY A 506 31.86 -10.10 -24.43
N ALA A 507 32.60 -9.21 -25.11
CA ALA A 507 32.59 -9.07 -26.57
C ALA A 507 32.87 -10.39 -27.33
N GLN A 508 33.65 -11.30 -26.75
CA GLN A 508 34.04 -12.56 -27.37
C GLN A 508 32.88 -13.56 -27.46
N ALA A 509 31.92 -13.49 -26.53
CA ALA A 509 30.74 -14.36 -26.51
C ALA A 509 29.57 -13.80 -27.34
N LEU A 510 29.51 -12.48 -27.52
CA LEU A 510 28.34 -11.80 -28.09
C LEU A 510 27.90 -12.36 -29.47
N PRO A 511 28.79 -12.62 -30.45
CA PRO A 511 28.37 -13.18 -31.74
C PRO A 511 27.65 -14.52 -31.62
N SER A 512 28.21 -15.45 -30.84
CA SER A 512 27.60 -16.76 -30.57
C SER A 512 26.25 -16.62 -29.86
N LEU A 513 26.13 -15.70 -28.90
CA LEU A 513 24.88 -15.46 -28.17
C LEU A 513 23.77 -14.89 -29.07
N VAL A 514 24.11 -13.97 -29.97
CA VAL A 514 23.15 -13.41 -30.95
C VAL A 514 22.70 -14.48 -31.93
N GLN A 515 23.63 -15.31 -32.43
CA GLN A 515 23.28 -16.45 -33.27
C GLN A 515 22.28 -17.39 -32.56
N ARG A 516 22.49 -17.70 -31.28
CA ARG A 516 21.54 -18.53 -30.51
C ARG A 516 20.19 -17.86 -30.30
N LEU A 517 20.16 -16.54 -30.10
CA LEU A 517 18.90 -15.79 -30.03
C LEU A 517 18.10 -15.89 -31.33
N GLU A 518 18.77 -15.81 -32.48
CA GLU A 518 18.13 -15.92 -33.79
C GLU A 518 17.57 -17.33 -34.05
N GLU A 519 18.35 -18.36 -33.69
CA GLU A 519 18.00 -19.78 -33.83
C GLU A 519 16.93 -20.25 -32.82
N ALA A 520 16.78 -19.57 -31.68
CA ALA A 520 15.90 -20.00 -30.60
C ALA A 520 14.41 -19.98 -30.98
N ALA A 521 13.67 -20.98 -30.48
CA ALA A 521 12.20 -20.99 -30.55
C ALA A 521 11.61 -19.78 -29.80
N GLN A 522 10.44 -19.29 -30.24
CA GLN A 522 9.85 -18.05 -29.73
C GLN A 522 9.71 -18.01 -28.21
N ASN A 523 9.22 -19.10 -27.60
CA ASN A 523 9.09 -19.24 -26.15
C ASN A 523 10.42 -19.23 -25.37
N LYS A 524 11.56 -19.33 -26.07
CA LYS A 524 12.92 -19.29 -25.50
C LYS A 524 13.66 -18.00 -25.81
N LYS A 525 13.25 -17.24 -26.82
CA LYS A 525 13.92 -16.00 -27.24
C LYS A 525 14.04 -14.99 -26.11
N ARG A 526 13.10 -14.95 -25.17
CA ARG A 526 13.16 -14.04 -24.02
C ARG A 526 14.43 -14.26 -23.18
N GLY A 527 14.74 -15.50 -22.82
CA GLY A 527 15.92 -15.82 -22.00
C GLY A 527 17.24 -15.54 -22.73
N TRP A 528 17.32 -15.88 -24.02
CA TRP A 528 18.49 -15.56 -24.85
C TRP A 528 18.67 -14.06 -25.05
N HIS A 529 17.58 -13.32 -25.25
CA HIS A 529 17.62 -11.88 -25.39
C HIS A 529 18.09 -11.21 -24.10
N ARG A 530 17.62 -11.68 -22.94
CA ARG A 530 18.12 -11.25 -21.62
C ARG A 530 19.62 -11.42 -21.52
N LEU A 531 20.14 -12.57 -21.93
CA LEU A 531 21.57 -12.86 -21.86
C LEU A 531 22.39 -11.96 -22.80
N VAL A 532 21.92 -11.74 -24.04
CA VAL A 532 22.55 -10.79 -24.98
C VAL A 532 22.61 -9.38 -24.38
N LEU A 533 21.49 -8.87 -23.87
CA LEU A 533 21.44 -7.56 -23.22
C LEU A 533 22.34 -7.49 -21.98
N SER A 534 22.37 -8.55 -21.17
CA SER A 534 23.26 -8.64 -20.01
C SER A 534 24.73 -8.59 -20.45
N CYS A 535 25.09 -9.32 -21.51
CA CYS A 535 26.44 -9.32 -22.08
C CYS A 535 26.85 -7.92 -22.57
N MET A 536 25.97 -7.23 -23.30
CA MET A 536 26.19 -5.85 -23.74
C MET A 536 26.35 -4.89 -22.54
N ALA A 537 25.60 -5.10 -21.46
CA ALA A 537 25.70 -4.28 -20.26
C ALA A 537 27.03 -4.49 -19.52
N GLU A 538 27.52 -5.73 -19.42
CA GLU A 538 28.84 -6.04 -18.86
C GLU A 538 29.97 -5.47 -19.73
N MET A 539 29.85 -5.56 -21.06
CA MET A 539 30.78 -4.90 -22.00
C MET A 539 30.84 -3.38 -21.75
N ALA A 540 29.67 -2.76 -21.60
CA ALA A 540 29.55 -1.33 -21.29
C ALA A 540 30.21 -0.95 -19.95
N GLU A 541 30.03 -1.75 -18.88
CA GLU A 541 30.72 -1.53 -17.60
C GLU A 541 32.25 -1.61 -17.73
N GLN A 542 32.73 -2.49 -18.60
CA GLN A 542 34.16 -2.69 -18.87
C GLN A 542 34.75 -1.68 -19.88
N GLY A 543 33.94 -0.73 -20.39
CA GLY A 543 34.36 0.24 -21.39
C GLY A 543 34.58 -0.35 -22.79
N GLN A 544 34.08 -1.55 -23.06
CA GLN A 544 34.12 -2.17 -24.38
C GLN A 544 32.99 -1.61 -25.26
N PRO A 545 33.27 -1.15 -26.50
CA PRO A 545 32.25 -0.59 -27.36
C PRO A 545 31.25 -1.66 -27.83
N VAL A 546 29.97 -1.31 -27.80
CA VAL A 546 28.91 -2.11 -28.44
C VAL A 546 28.89 -1.77 -29.93
N ALA A 547 28.98 -2.78 -30.79
CA ALA A 547 28.96 -2.60 -32.24
C ALA A 547 27.55 -2.17 -32.75
N PRO A 548 27.44 -1.28 -33.75
CA PRO A 548 26.15 -0.75 -34.23
C PRO A 548 25.11 -1.80 -34.62
N GLU A 549 25.55 -2.91 -35.20
CA GLU A 549 24.69 -4.02 -35.62
C GLU A 549 23.89 -4.65 -34.48
N TYR A 550 24.35 -4.52 -33.23
CA TYR A 550 23.67 -5.07 -32.06
C TYR A 550 22.72 -4.07 -31.37
N GLU A 551 22.74 -2.78 -31.74
CA GLU A 551 21.90 -1.75 -31.11
C GLU A 551 20.41 -1.99 -31.33
N ALA A 552 20.04 -2.61 -32.45
CA ALA A 552 18.66 -2.96 -32.75
C ALA A 552 18.05 -3.93 -31.72
N LEU A 553 18.88 -4.67 -30.98
CA LEU A 553 18.46 -5.59 -29.92
C LEU A 553 18.12 -4.83 -28.61
N VAL A 554 18.50 -3.57 -28.46
CA VAL A 554 18.16 -2.77 -27.27
C VAL A 554 16.71 -2.31 -27.36
N THR A 555 15.83 -2.97 -26.61
CA THR A 555 14.39 -2.67 -26.49
C THR A 555 13.97 -2.43 -25.04
N PHE A 556 13.02 -1.55 -24.78
CA PHE A 556 12.59 -1.17 -23.42
C PHE A 556 11.22 -1.73 -23.04
N ASP A 557 10.35 -1.98 -24.00
CA ASP A 557 9.04 -2.58 -23.76
C ASP A 557 8.93 -4.04 -24.20
N ARG A 558 9.92 -4.54 -24.95
CA ARG A 558 9.91 -5.90 -25.49
C ARG A 558 11.11 -6.72 -25.05
N GLU A 559 10.96 -8.03 -25.12
CA GLU A 559 12.06 -8.96 -24.92
C GLU A 559 11.80 -10.27 -25.67
N GLY A 560 12.77 -10.74 -26.47
CA GLY A 560 12.59 -11.94 -27.27
C GLY A 560 11.43 -11.84 -28.28
N GLY A 561 11.02 -10.62 -28.65
CA GLY A 561 9.89 -10.36 -29.53
C GLY A 561 8.54 -10.20 -28.84
N GLU A 562 8.44 -10.39 -27.52
CA GLU A 562 7.19 -10.29 -26.74
C GLU A 562 7.10 -8.99 -25.95
N ASP A 563 5.88 -8.46 -25.79
CA ASP A 563 5.60 -7.27 -24.95
C ASP A 563 5.76 -7.58 -23.46
N LEU A 564 6.40 -6.67 -22.73
CA LEU A 564 6.55 -6.72 -21.28
C LEU A 564 5.45 -5.91 -20.60
N GLY A 565 4.55 -6.60 -19.90
CA GLY A 565 3.49 -5.98 -19.10
C GLY A 565 3.97 -5.20 -17.87
N TYR A 566 5.23 -5.41 -17.44
CA TYR A 566 5.85 -4.72 -16.30
C TYR A 566 7.33 -4.44 -16.56
N THR A 567 7.92 -3.52 -15.81
CA THR A 567 9.37 -3.28 -15.74
C THR A 567 9.91 -3.79 -14.42
N ASP A 568 11.18 -4.20 -14.44
CA ASP A 568 11.95 -4.51 -13.24
C ASP A 568 13.12 -3.54 -13.14
N SER A 569 13.36 -2.98 -11.95
CA SER A 569 14.46 -2.05 -11.67
C SER A 569 15.83 -2.58 -12.11
N ALA A 570 16.09 -3.90 -11.95
CA ALA A 570 17.35 -4.51 -12.37
C ALA A 570 17.53 -4.47 -13.89
N ARG A 571 16.44 -4.67 -14.63
CA ARG A 571 16.42 -4.55 -16.10
C ARG A 571 16.68 -3.13 -16.56
N GLU A 572 16.02 -2.15 -15.96
CA GLU A 572 16.20 -0.75 -16.35
C GLU A 572 17.62 -0.26 -16.04
N ALA A 573 18.19 -0.69 -14.92
CA ALA A 573 19.59 -0.45 -14.60
C ALA A 573 20.53 -1.07 -15.66
N MET A 574 20.27 -2.32 -16.08
CA MET A 574 21.02 -3.00 -17.13
C MET A 574 20.96 -2.26 -18.47
N LEU A 575 19.76 -1.90 -18.95
CA LEU A 575 19.60 -1.15 -20.20
C LEU A 575 20.29 0.22 -20.13
N GLY A 576 20.15 0.92 -19.00
CA GLY A 576 20.81 2.20 -18.80
C GLY A 576 22.33 2.12 -18.90
N ARG A 577 22.97 1.02 -18.49
CA ARG A 577 24.41 0.83 -18.69
C ARG A 577 24.79 0.72 -20.17
N ILE A 578 24.02 -0.04 -20.94
CA ILE A 578 24.23 -0.19 -22.39
C ILE A 578 24.11 1.18 -23.07
N VAL A 579 23.00 1.86 -22.84
CA VAL A 579 22.64 3.10 -23.53
C VAL A 579 23.59 4.24 -23.15
N ARG A 580 23.96 4.37 -21.87
CA ARG A 580 24.91 5.39 -21.39
C ARG A 580 26.35 5.17 -21.85
N ALA A 581 26.72 3.96 -22.28
CA ALA A 581 28.04 3.71 -22.86
C ALA A 581 28.13 4.09 -24.35
N LEU A 582 26.99 4.31 -25.03
CA LEU A 582 26.99 4.76 -26.42
C LEU A 582 27.34 6.26 -26.50
N PRO A 583 28.12 6.67 -27.53
CA PRO A 583 28.28 8.09 -27.88
C PRO A 583 26.93 8.77 -28.13
N LEU A 584 26.84 10.07 -27.86
CA LEU A 584 25.57 10.82 -27.95
C LEU A 584 24.94 10.72 -29.34
N GLU A 585 25.77 10.70 -30.39
CA GLU A 585 25.37 10.62 -31.80
C GLU A 585 24.67 9.30 -32.16
N ARG A 586 24.95 8.23 -31.40
CA ARG A 586 24.31 6.91 -31.55
C ARG A 586 23.17 6.70 -30.55
N ARG A 587 23.34 7.23 -29.34
CA ARG A 587 22.37 7.13 -28.25
C ARG A 587 21.05 7.82 -28.58
N VAL A 588 21.11 9.07 -29.04
CA VAL A 588 19.90 9.88 -29.29
C VAL A 588 19.02 9.22 -30.36
N PRO A 589 19.53 8.81 -31.53
CA PRO A 589 18.73 8.08 -32.52
C PRO A 589 18.13 6.78 -31.97
N LEU A 590 18.92 5.97 -31.24
CA LEU A 590 18.44 4.71 -30.66
C LEU A 590 17.26 4.95 -29.70
N VAL A 591 17.43 5.87 -28.74
CA VAL A 591 16.38 6.17 -27.75
C VAL A 591 15.14 6.75 -28.41
N MET A 592 15.31 7.72 -29.32
CA MET A 592 14.17 8.36 -29.99
C MET A 592 13.42 7.41 -30.92
N ASP A 593 14.10 6.47 -31.57
CA ASP A 593 13.44 5.40 -32.34
C ASP A 593 12.52 4.55 -31.44
N ARG A 594 12.95 4.23 -30.21
CA ARG A 594 12.10 3.53 -29.21
C ARG A 594 10.98 4.41 -28.67
N VAL A 595 11.22 5.70 -28.43
CA VAL A 595 10.17 6.66 -28.05
C VAL A 595 9.04 6.74 -29.09
N ARG A 596 9.37 6.61 -30.38
CA ARG A 596 8.39 6.63 -31.48
C ARG A 596 7.65 5.32 -31.64
N SER A 597 8.35 4.18 -31.52
CA SER A 597 7.85 2.88 -31.95
C SER A 597 7.31 1.99 -30.84
N GLU A 598 7.78 2.15 -29.60
CA GLU A 598 7.40 1.28 -28.48
C GLU A 598 6.08 1.71 -27.80
N LYS A 599 5.39 0.73 -27.22
CA LYS A 599 4.10 0.87 -26.54
C LYS A 599 4.17 1.73 -25.28
N TYR A 600 5.31 1.71 -24.59
CA TYR A 600 5.56 2.46 -23.36
C TYR A 600 6.76 3.40 -23.52
N PRO A 601 6.62 4.50 -24.25
CA PRO A 601 7.75 5.35 -24.64
C PRO A 601 8.37 6.13 -23.47
N VAL A 602 7.72 6.14 -22.31
CA VAL A 602 8.28 6.68 -21.06
C VAL A 602 9.53 5.92 -20.59
N ARG A 603 9.63 4.61 -20.89
CA ARG A 603 10.77 3.78 -20.48
C ARG A 603 12.07 4.19 -21.19
N PRO A 604 12.12 4.33 -22.54
CA PRO A 604 13.31 4.82 -23.21
C PRO A 604 13.66 6.28 -22.87
N MET A 605 12.67 7.15 -22.62
CA MET A 605 12.90 8.59 -22.33
C MET A 605 13.85 8.84 -21.15
N ALA A 606 13.83 7.99 -20.12
CA ALA A 606 14.73 8.12 -18.97
C ALA A 606 16.23 7.96 -19.34
N HIS A 607 16.54 7.51 -20.56
CA HIS A 607 17.90 7.24 -21.03
C HIS A 607 18.38 8.16 -22.17
N LEU A 608 17.61 9.19 -22.55
CA LEU A 608 17.91 10.08 -23.69
C LEU A 608 19.20 10.92 -23.52
N ASP A 609 19.68 11.09 -22.29
CA ASP A 609 20.75 12.02 -21.87
C ASP A 609 20.29 13.49 -21.80
N LYS A 610 20.75 14.18 -20.76
CA LYS A 610 20.46 15.61 -20.51
C LYS A 610 21.10 16.52 -21.56
N ASP A 611 22.21 16.08 -22.17
CA ASP A 611 22.97 16.83 -23.17
C ASP A 611 22.46 16.56 -24.60
N ALA A 612 21.38 15.78 -24.76
CA ALA A 612 20.75 15.57 -26.06
C ALA A 612 20.22 16.88 -26.68
N PRO A 613 20.19 16.99 -28.03
CA PRO A 613 19.68 18.18 -28.70
C PRO A 613 18.26 18.55 -28.27
N SER A 614 17.98 19.86 -28.19
CA SER A 614 16.67 20.36 -27.77
C SER A 614 15.53 19.84 -28.66
N GLU A 615 15.79 19.54 -29.94
CA GLU A 615 14.82 18.93 -30.84
C GLU A 615 14.35 17.55 -30.36
N ALA A 616 15.27 16.73 -29.85
CA ALA A 616 14.95 15.40 -29.33
C ALA A 616 14.10 15.50 -28.05
N TRP A 617 14.46 16.43 -27.15
CA TRP A 617 13.70 16.68 -25.93
C TRP A 617 12.32 17.29 -26.20
N ASN A 618 12.21 18.20 -27.17
CA ASN A 618 10.92 18.74 -27.62
C ASN A 618 10.02 17.64 -28.18
N GLU A 619 10.57 16.75 -29.01
CA GLU A 619 9.82 15.61 -29.55
C GLU A 619 9.37 14.64 -28.43
N ALA A 620 10.25 14.32 -27.48
CA ALA A 620 9.91 13.47 -26.34
C ALA A 620 8.82 14.11 -25.45
N ALA A 621 8.89 15.43 -25.22
CA ALA A 621 7.88 16.18 -24.49
C ALA A 621 6.51 16.16 -25.18
N LEU A 622 6.48 16.39 -26.51
CA LEU A 622 5.25 16.28 -27.31
C LEU A 622 4.65 14.88 -27.22
N ARG A 623 5.49 13.83 -27.30
CA ARG A 623 5.04 12.44 -27.18
C ARG A 623 4.46 12.14 -25.79
N LEU A 624 5.03 12.69 -24.73
CA LEU A 624 4.52 12.55 -23.36
C LEU A 624 3.14 13.21 -23.21
N ILE A 625 2.97 14.41 -23.77
CA ILE A 625 1.69 15.15 -23.77
C ILE A 625 0.62 14.42 -24.60
N GLU A 626 0.99 13.87 -25.75
CA GLU A 626 0.10 13.05 -26.58
C GLU A 626 -0.44 11.85 -25.79
N LEU A 627 0.44 11.18 -25.03
CA LEU A 627 0.13 9.97 -24.27
C LEU A 627 -0.28 10.21 -22.81
N ARG A 628 -0.66 11.44 -22.45
CA ARG A 628 -1.00 11.86 -21.07
C ARG A 628 -2.02 10.97 -20.32
N ASN A 629 -2.88 10.25 -21.04
CA ASN A 629 -3.85 9.31 -20.45
C ASN A 629 -3.26 7.92 -20.13
N SER A 630 -2.09 7.61 -20.66
CA SER A 630 -1.37 6.34 -20.47
C SER A 630 -0.13 6.49 -19.59
N VAL A 631 0.39 7.72 -19.44
CA VAL A 631 1.56 8.04 -18.59
C VAL A 631 1.13 8.17 -17.14
N LYS A 632 1.75 7.40 -16.24
CA LYS A 632 1.49 7.51 -14.79
C LYS A 632 2.46 8.49 -14.14
N SER A 633 2.06 9.07 -13.02
CA SER A 633 2.91 9.98 -12.24
C SER A 633 4.24 9.34 -11.79
N GLY A 634 4.24 8.03 -11.54
CA GLY A 634 5.47 7.28 -11.23
C GLY A 634 6.44 7.18 -12.41
N ASP A 635 5.92 7.06 -13.64
CA ASP A 635 6.76 7.04 -14.85
C ASP A 635 7.42 8.40 -15.05
N LEU A 636 6.63 9.48 -14.92
CA LEU A 636 7.12 10.86 -15.02
C LEU A 636 8.19 11.17 -13.96
N ARG A 637 7.98 10.71 -12.72
CA ARG A 637 8.97 10.83 -11.65
C ARG A 637 10.28 10.15 -12.00
N THR A 638 10.21 8.93 -12.53
CA THR A 638 11.39 8.16 -12.94
C THR A 638 12.20 8.90 -14.02
N ILE A 639 11.52 9.48 -15.01
CA ILE A 639 12.19 10.29 -16.05
C ILE A 639 12.82 11.53 -15.41
N TYR A 640 12.07 12.28 -14.59
CA TYR A 640 12.58 13.49 -13.96
C TYR A 640 13.79 13.22 -13.04
N GLU A 641 13.76 12.16 -12.23
CA GLU A 641 14.88 11.74 -11.40
C GLU A 641 16.14 11.43 -12.23
N ALA A 642 15.97 10.97 -13.47
CA ALA A 642 17.08 10.63 -14.37
C ALA A 642 17.66 11.85 -15.11
N VAL A 643 16.83 12.80 -15.56
CA VAL A 643 17.27 13.88 -16.48
C VAL A 643 17.10 15.30 -15.94
N GLY A 644 16.40 15.46 -14.82
CA GLY A 644 16.19 16.74 -14.14
C GLY A 644 15.39 17.75 -14.97
N ASP A 645 15.78 19.02 -14.85
CA ASP A 645 15.01 20.16 -15.37
C ASP A 645 14.97 20.23 -16.91
N VAL A 646 15.84 19.51 -17.64
CA VAL A 646 15.79 19.45 -19.12
C VAL A 646 14.43 18.94 -19.61
N LEU A 647 13.81 18.02 -18.87
CA LEU A 647 12.44 17.56 -19.15
C LEU A 647 11.42 18.71 -19.01
N VAL A 648 11.58 19.54 -17.97
CA VAL A 648 10.67 20.66 -17.68
C VAL A 648 10.85 21.78 -18.71
N ASP A 649 12.11 22.06 -19.09
CA ASP A 649 12.46 23.03 -20.13
C ASP A 649 11.88 22.65 -21.50
N ALA A 650 11.79 21.35 -21.79
CA ALA A 650 11.16 20.84 -23.00
C ALA A 650 9.63 20.79 -22.89
N LEU A 651 9.06 20.48 -21.72
CA LEU A 651 7.61 20.48 -21.52
C LEU A 651 7.03 21.89 -21.61
N GLU A 652 7.65 22.89 -20.97
CA GLU A 652 7.13 24.26 -20.85
C GLU A 652 6.68 24.89 -22.19
N PRO A 653 7.49 24.93 -23.25
CA PRO A 653 7.07 25.50 -24.54
C PRO A 653 6.09 24.61 -25.31
N ASN A 654 6.02 23.31 -24.99
CA ASN A 654 5.14 22.34 -25.65
C ASN A 654 3.81 22.15 -24.89
N MET A 655 3.61 22.82 -23.75
CA MET A 655 2.38 22.72 -22.97
C MET A 655 1.16 23.18 -23.78
N PRO A 656 0.03 22.47 -23.70
CA PRO A 656 -1.18 22.86 -24.43
C PRO A 656 -1.69 24.22 -23.94
N GLN A 657 -2.07 25.08 -24.89
CA GLN A 657 -2.55 26.44 -24.62
C GLN A 657 -3.92 26.50 -23.92
N SER A 658 -4.72 25.43 -23.99
CA SER A 658 -6.05 25.33 -23.39
C SER A 658 -6.00 24.61 -22.05
N GLY A 659 -5.28 25.17 -21.07
CA GLY A 659 -5.18 24.73 -19.67
C GLY A 659 -5.33 23.22 -19.49
N GLY A 660 -4.23 22.47 -19.70
CA GLY A 660 -4.17 21.02 -19.81
C GLY A 660 -5.15 20.22 -18.94
N ASP A 661 -5.62 19.08 -19.44
CA ASP A 661 -6.67 18.31 -18.76
C ASP A 661 -6.30 17.87 -17.32
N ALA A 662 -7.32 17.56 -16.52
CA ALA A 662 -7.15 17.21 -15.12
C ALA A 662 -6.20 16.01 -14.91
N ASN A 663 -6.12 15.10 -15.88
CA ASN A 663 -5.21 13.96 -15.84
C ASN A 663 -3.76 14.42 -16.02
N LEU A 664 -3.46 15.24 -17.03
CA LEU A 664 -2.13 15.81 -17.24
C LEU A 664 -1.68 16.63 -16.03
N LEU A 665 -2.54 17.51 -15.51
CA LEU A 665 -2.26 18.31 -14.32
C LEU A 665 -1.98 17.43 -13.09
N SER A 666 -2.78 16.39 -12.88
CA SER A 666 -2.57 15.43 -11.79
C SER A 666 -1.26 14.65 -11.95
N THR A 667 -0.96 14.19 -13.16
CA THR A 667 0.26 13.45 -13.48
C THR A 667 1.50 14.33 -13.28
N LEU A 668 1.49 15.57 -13.77
CA LEU A 668 2.56 16.55 -13.57
C LEU A 668 2.74 16.89 -12.09
N ARG A 669 1.65 17.18 -11.36
CA ARG A 669 1.66 17.52 -9.93
C ARG A 669 2.26 16.41 -9.07
N ASN A 670 1.91 15.16 -9.37
CA ASN A 670 2.33 14.01 -8.59
C ASN A 670 3.69 13.43 -9.04
N GLY A 671 4.11 13.73 -10.27
CA GLY A 671 5.34 13.22 -10.88
C GLY A 671 6.53 14.17 -10.77
N LEU A 672 6.33 15.48 -10.68
CA LEU A 672 7.40 16.48 -10.62
C LEU A 672 7.52 17.11 -9.22
N PRO A 673 8.70 17.64 -8.85
CA PRO A 673 8.82 18.42 -7.63
C PRO A 673 7.97 19.69 -7.69
N HIS A 674 7.58 20.19 -6.52
CA HIS A 674 6.58 21.25 -6.39
C HIS A 674 6.91 22.51 -7.18
N GLN A 675 8.19 22.93 -7.18
CA GLN A 675 8.63 24.16 -7.83
C GLN A 675 8.58 24.05 -9.36
N GLN A 676 8.93 22.89 -9.91
CA GLN A 676 8.88 22.57 -11.34
C GLN A 676 7.43 22.44 -11.81
N PHE A 677 6.58 21.80 -11.01
CA PHE A 677 5.14 21.78 -11.26
C PHE A 677 4.57 23.21 -11.29
N GLN A 678 4.90 24.08 -10.33
CA GLN A 678 4.45 25.47 -10.33
C GLN A 678 4.88 26.25 -11.57
N ARG A 679 6.09 25.99 -12.08
CA ARG A 679 6.59 26.58 -13.34
C ARG A 679 5.71 26.17 -14.53
N LEU A 680 5.45 24.88 -14.69
CA LEU A 680 4.57 24.36 -15.75
C LEU A 680 3.10 24.78 -15.55
N GLU A 681 2.62 24.84 -14.31
CA GLU A 681 1.28 25.30 -13.95
C GLU A 681 1.10 26.78 -14.29
N LYS A 682 2.15 27.61 -14.12
CA LYS A 682 2.14 29.01 -14.56
C LYS A 682 2.14 29.14 -16.09
N ALA A 683 2.88 28.29 -16.80
CA ALA A 683 2.81 28.21 -18.27
C ALA A 683 1.42 27.79 -18.75
N LEU A 684 0.73 26.93 -17.99
CA LEU A 684 -0.68 26.55 -18.20
C LEU A 684 -1.69 27.63 -17.77
N ALA A 685 -1.31 28.58 -16.91
CA ALA A 685 -2.21 29.62 -16.38
C ALA A 685 -2.57 30.71 -17.41
N GLY A 686 -2.08 30.61 -18.64
CA GLY A 686 -2.66 31.31 -19.79
C GLY A 686 -4.03 30.71 -20.16
N ALA A 687 -5.08 31.24 -19.52
CA ALA A 687 -6.51 30.94 -19.70
C ALA A 687 -6.98 29.55 -19.22
N LYS A 688 -7.46 29.48 -17.96
CA LYS A 688 -8.38 28.41 -17.54
C LYS A 688 -9.66 28.53 -18.36
N GLU A 689 -9.90 27.55 -19.21
CA GLU A 689 -11.20 27.34 -19.84
C GLU A 689 -12.24 27.06 -18.74
N THR A 690 -13.34 27.83 -18.70
CA THR A 690 -14.44 27.56 -17.76
C THR A 690 -15.17 26.27 -18.12
N GLU A 691 -15.90 25.64 -17.19
CA GLU A 691 -16.72 24.45 -17.50
C GLU A 691 -17.69 24.72 -18.67
N HIS A 692 -18.28 25.91 -18.72
CA HIS A 692 -19.11 26.34 -19.84
C HIS A 692 -18.34 26.43 -21.16
N GLN A 693 -17.12 26.99 -21.16
CA GLN A 693 -16.29 27.06 -22.37
C GLN A 693 -15.86 25.66 -22.84
N ALA A 694 -15.49 24.77 -21.92
CA ALA A 694 -15.14 23.39 -22.21
C ALA A 694 -16.33 22.61 -22.79
N LEU A 695 -17.54 22.82 -22.25
CA LEU A 695 -18.78 22.24 -22.77
C LEU A 695 -19.03 22.68 -24.23
N LEU A 696 -18.87 23.96 -24.53
CA LEU A 696 -19.04 24.50 -25.89
C LEU A 696 -17.95 24.01 -26.85
N ARG A 697 -16.70 23.93 -26.42
CA ARG A 697 -15.58 23.44 -27.23
C ARG A 697 -15.74 21.95 -27.55
N LEU A 698 -15.97 21.11 -26.54
CA LEU A 698 -16.18 19.67 -26.73
C LEU A 698 -17.39 19.39 -27.62
N THR A 699 -18.45 20.20 -27.52
CA THR A 699 -19.60 20.11 -28.44
C THR A 699 -19.17 20.34 -29.89
N LYS A 700 -18.28 21.30 -30.16
CA LYS A 700 -17.76 21.57 -31.52
C LYS A 700 -16.81 20.47 -32.02
N GLU A 701 -15.99 19.91 -31.14
CA GLU A 701 -15.00 18.86 -31.47
C GLU A 701 -15.66 17.48 -31.68
N ALA A 702 -16.75 17.21 -30.97
CA ALA A 702 -17.43 15.93 -31.00
C ALA A 702 -17.96 15.59 -32.40
N GLN A 703 -17.36 14.56 -33.01
CA GLN A 703 -17.71 14.06 -34.35
C GLN A 703 -18.95 13.17 -34.30
N GLY A 704 -19.75 13.17 -35.38
CA GLY A 704 -20.91 12.29 -35.54
C GLY A 704 -21.77 12.69 -36.73
N ALA A 705 -22.40 11.72 -37.38
CA ALA A 705 -23.15 11.92 -38.62
C ALA A 705 -24.51 12.62 -38.42
N SER A 706 -25.14 12.46 -37.25
CA SER A 706 -26.41 13.09 -36.89
C SER A 706 -26.31 13.77 -35.52
N ARG A 707 -26.95 14.93 -35.38
CA ARG A 707 -26.94 15.74 -34.16
C ARG A 707 -28.36 16.02 -33.68
N LEU A 708 -28.54 16.11 -32.37
CA LEU A 708 -29.79 16.45 -31.71
C LEU A 708 -29.61 17.71 -30.87
N ARG A 709 -30.67 18.54 -30.83
CA ARG A 709 -30.75 19.65 -29.89
C ARG A 709 -30.91 19.09 -28.48
N THR A 710 -30.03 19.52 -27.58
CA THR A 710 -30.07 19.21 -26.15
C THR A 710 -29.72 20.45 -25.35
N TYR A 711 -30.46 20.70 -24.29
CA TYR A 711 -30.25 21.82 -23.39
C TYR A 711 -29.67 21.31 -22.08
N VAL A 712 -28.51 21.81 -21.69
CA VAL A 712 -27.89 21.50 -20.41
C VAL A 712 -28.35 22.52 -19.37
N LEU A 713 -28.82 22.03 -18.23
CA LEU A 713 -29.29 22.83 -17.11
C LEU A 713 -28.23 22.89 -16.03
N GLN A 714 -27.95 24.10 -15.54
CA GLN A 714 -27.01 24.34 -14.45
C GLN A 714 -27.56 25.36 -13.47
N ARG A 715 -27.73 25.00 -12.20
CA ARG A 715 -28.14 25.92 -11.13
C ARG A 715 -27.06 26.99 -10.90
N VAL A 716 -27.45 28.26 -10.83
CA VAL A 716 -26.58 29.43 -10.66
C VAL A 716 -26.75 29.98 -9.25
N TRP A 717 -25.68 29.93 -8.44
CA TRP A 717 -25.64 30.44 -7.07
C TRP A 717 -24.21 30.88 -6.70
N SER A 718 -24.05 31.61 -5.61
CA SER A 718 -22.81 32.36 -5.24
C SER A 718 -21.53 31.53 -5.09
N HIS A 719 -21.62 30.19 -5.00
CA HIS A 719 -20.45 29.31 -4.87
C HIS A 719 -19.98 28.67 -6.19
N ASN A 720 -20.59 28.98 -7.34
CA ASN A 720 -20.24 28.42 -8.66
C ASN A 720 -19.93 29.49 -9.74
N GLU A 721 -19.67 30.75 -9.36
CA GLU A 721 -19.39 31.85 -10.32
C GLU A 721 -18.19 31.54 -11.25
N ASP A 722 -17.23 30.76 -10.78
CA ASP A 722 -16.03 30.35 -11.55
C ASP A 722 -16.31 29.36 -12.69
N ARG A 723 -17.52 28.77 -12.78
CA ARG A 723 -17.89 27.80 -13.83
C ARG A 723 -18.35 28.44 -15.14
N GLY A 724 -18.62 29.75 -15.14
CA GLY A 724 -18.93 30.52 -16.34
C GLY A 724 -20.36 30.39 -16.89
N TYR A 725 -21.30 29.86 -16.10
CA TYR A 725 -22.73 29.76 -16.47
C TYR A 725 -23.51 30.98 -16.00
N THR A 726 -24.41 31.49 -16.85
CA THR A 726 -25.27 32.64 -16.54
C THR A 726 -26.71 32.36 -16.96
N ALA A 727 -27.67 32.60 -16.07
CA ALA A 727 -29.09 32.53 -16.41
C ALA A 727 -29.50 33.73 -17.28
N ARG A 728 -30.48 33.54 -18.18
CA ARG A 728 -30.99 34.65 -19.01
C ARG A 728 -31.72 35.67 -18.12
N PRO A 729 -31.41 36.98 -18.22
CA PRO A 729 -32.14 38.00 -17.49
C PRO A 729 -33.64 37.96 -17.79
N GLY A 730 -34.47 37.97 -16.74
CA GLY A 730 -35.93 37.89 -16.87
C GLY A 730 -36.48 36.50 -17.21
N SER A 731 -35.65 35.46 -17.19
CA SER A 731 -36.10 34.08 -17.29
C SER A 731 -36.90 33.66 -16.04
N LEU A 732 -37.94 32.85 -16.27
CA LEU A 732 -38.68 32.15 -15.21
C LEU A 732 -38.10 30.76 -14.88
N THR A 733 -36.99 30.36 -15.50
CA THR A 733 -36.35 29.06 -15.26
C THR A 733 -35.64 29.06 -13.91
N VAL A 734 -36.24 28.40 -12.92
CA VAL A 734 -35.75 28.38 -11.54
C VAL A 734 -35.90 27.02 -10.87
N SER A 735 -35.01 26.77 -9.90
CA SER A 735 -35.02 25.61 -9.01
C SER A 735 -35.63 25.99 -7.65
N GLY A 736 -36.55 25.17 -7.16
CA GLY A 736 -37.18 25.36 -5.85
C GLY A 736 -37.99 26.65 -5.75
N GLY A 737 -38.28 27.08 -4.51
CA GLY A 737 -39.08 28.28 -4.25
C GLY A 737 -40.54 28.16 -4.68
N LYS A 738 -41.25 29.29 -4.72
CA LYS A 738 -42.61 29.35 -5.27
C LYS A 738 -42.58 29.39 -6.81
N ALA A 739 -43.47 28.64 -7.45
CA ALA A 739 -43.61 28.64 -8.90
C ALA A 739 -43.97 30.04 -9.43
N PRO A 740 -43.11 30.69 -10.24
CA PRO A 740 -43.36 32.06 -10.68
C PRO A 740 -44.60 32.20 -11.56
N GLY A 741 -45.55 33.05 -11.19
CA GLY A 741 -46.77 33.29 -11.98
C GLY A 741 -47.91 32.30 -11.73
N LEU A 742 -47.79 31.40 -10.75
CA LEU A 742 -48.91 30.59 -10.25
C LEU A 742 -49.40 31.10 -8.89
N ASP A 743 -50.71 31.14 -8.72
CA ASP A 743 -51.33 31.39 -7.42
C ASP A 743 -51.48 30.10 -6.60
N GLU A 744 -51.76 30.24 -5.31
CA GLU A 744 -51.89 29.11 -4.39
C GLU A 744 -53.06 28.17 -4.76
N ALA A 745 -54.09 28.71 -5.43
CA ALA A 745 -55.24 27.93 -5.89
C ALA A 745 -54.90 27.01 -7.07
N SER A 746 -53.88 27.38 -7.87
CA SER A 746 -53.40 26.61 -9.03
C SER A 746 -52.35 25.55 -8.65
N VAL A 747 -51.94 25.48 -7.38
CA VAL A 747 -51.02 24.44 -6.89
C VAL A 747 -51.75 23.11 -6.81
N PRO A 748 -51.26 22.04 -7.49
CA PRO A 748 -51.84 20.71 -7.41
C PRO A 748 -51.89 20.20 -5.97
N ARG A 749 -52.93 19.44 -5.63
CA ARG A 749 -53.11 18.84 -4.32
C ARG A 749 -53.31 17.34 -4.44
N ASP A 750 -52.80 16.61 -3.46
CA ASP A 750 -52.88 15.16 -3.44
C ASP A 750 -54.27 14.66 -2.98
N GLY A 751 -54.47 13.34 -2.96
CA GLY A 751 -55.74 12.72 -2.55
C GLY A 751 -56.19 13.03 -1.12
N LYS A 752 -55.32 13.62 -0.27
CA LYS A 752 -55.62 14.07 1.09
C LYS A 752 -55.83 15.59 1.17
N GLY A 753 -55.67 16.31 0.06
CA GLY A 753 -55.83 17.76 -0.03
C GLY A 753 -54.55 18.54 0.29
N GLU A 754 -53.41 17.88 0.48
CA GLU A 754 -52.13 18.54 0.74
C GLU A 754 -51.50 19.05 -0.56
N PRO A 755 -50.93 20.28 -0.59
CA PRO A 755 -50.33 20.83 -1.80
C PRO A 755 -49.04 20.10 -2.17
N HIS A 756 -48.87 19.82 -3.46
CA HIS A 756 -47.62 19.31 -4.00
C HIS A 756 -46.52 20.38 -3.87
N LYS A 757 -45.27 19.94 -3.75
CA LYS A 757 -44.10 20.81 -3.70
C LYS A 757 -43.58 21.13 -5.09
N HIS A 758 -43.23 22.39 -5.31
CA HIS A 758 -42.59 22.87 -6.52
C HIS A 758 -41.13 22.42 -6.56
N LEU A 759 -40.74 21.73 -7.63
CA LEU A 759 -39.35 21.31 -7.85
C LEU A 759 -38.57 22.32 -8.69
N PHE A 760 -39.13 22.70 -9.83
CA PHE A 760 -38.53 23.68 -10.74
C PHE A 760 -39.58 24.21 -11.72
N THR A 761 -39.30 25.37 -12.30
CA THR A 761 -40.03 25.96 -13.41
C THR A 761 -39.10 26.07 -14.61
N LEU A 762 -39.62 25.82 -15.81
CA LEU A 762 -38.91 25.97 -17.08
C LEU A 762 -39.57 27.06 -17.92
N ASP A 763 -38.82 28.11 -18.23
CA ASP A 763 -39.23 29.19 -19.13
C ASP A 763 -39.20 28.70 -20.59
N LEU A 764 -40.32 28.78 -21.30
CA LEU A 764 -40.41 28.28 -22.67
C LEU A 764 -39.75 29.20 -23.72
N ASP A 765 -39.26 30.38 -23.34
CA ASP A 765 -38.34 31.17 -24.17
C ASP A 765 -36.88 30.71 -24.04
N ASP A 766 -36.51 30.03 -22.94
CA ASP A 766 -35.21 29.36 -22.81
C ASP A 766 -35.19 28.02 -23.56
N LEU A 767 -36.35 27.39 -23.70
CA LEU A 767 -36.56 26.03 -24.20
C LEU A 767 -37.70 26.00 -25.26
N PRO A 768 -37.54 26.66 -26.41
CA PRO A 768 -38.63 26.92 -27.35
C PRO A 768 -39.26 25.65 -27.95
N GLU A 769 -38.52 24.56 -28.09
CA GLU A 769 -39.01 23.27 -28.61
C GLU A 769 -40.03 22.62 -27.67
N LEU A 770 -40.02 22.93 -26.37
CA LEU A 770 -41.03 22.43 -25.44
C LEU A 770 -42.41 23.08 -25.64
N ARG A 771 -42.50 24.19 -26.40
CA ARG A 771 -43.80 24.84 -26.71
C ARG A 771 -44.76 23.94 -27.47
N THR A 772 -44.26 22.93 -28.18
CA THR A 772 -45.09 21.92 -28.84
C THR A 772 -45.90 21.09 -27.84
N ASN A 773 -45.36 20.84 -26.64
CA ASN A 773 -46.02 20.07 -25.59
C ASN A 773 -47.00 20.92 -24.78
N TRP A 774 -46.74 22.23 -24.65
CA TRP A 774 -47.57 23.19 -23.90
C TRP A 774 -47.84 24.47 -24.71
N PRO A 775 -48.70 24.40 -25.74
CA PRO A 775 -49.00 25.56 -26.58
C PRO A 775 -49.72 26.65 -25.77
N GLY A 776 -49.27 27.90 -25.91
CA GLY A 776 -49.87 29.05 -25.23
C GLY A 776 -49.42 29.26 -23.78
N ALA A 777 -48.47 28.47 -23.28
CA ALA A 777 -47.83 28.70 -21.98
C ALA A 777 -46.60 29.64 -22.09
N ARG A 778 -46.36 30.42 -21.04
CA ARG A 778 -45.14 31.21 -20.84
C ARG A 778 -44.00 30.36 -20.31
N ALA A 779 -44.33 29.51 -19.35
CA ALA A 779 -43.43 28.62 -18.62
C ALA A 779 -44.22 27.39 -18.15
N VAL A 780 -43.53 26.36 -17.69
CA VAL A 780 -44.15 25.16 -17.10
C VAL A 780 -43.50 24.88 -15.76
N ALA A 781 -44.32 24.75 -14.72
CA ALA A 781 -43.87 24.41 -13.38
C ALA A 781 -44.06 22.92 -13.12
N TYR A 782 -43.12 22.30 -12.41
CA TYR A 782 -43.16 20.88 -12.08
C TYR A 782 -43.34 20.65 -10.59
N PHE A 783 -44.34 19.84 -10.23
CA PHE A 783 -44.75 19.62 -8.85
C PHE A 783 -44.76 18.13 -8.48
N CYS A 784 -44.33 17.81 -7.26
CA CYS A 784 -44.34 16.45 -6.71
C CYS A 784 -44.86 16.46 -5.25
N PRO A 785 -45.66 15.48 -4.79
CA PRO A 785 -46.19 15.46 -3.43
C PRO A 785 -45.12 15.39 -2.33
N GLU A 786 -44.24 14.39 -2.35
CA GLU A 786 -43.29 14.08 -1.26
C GLU A 786 -41.85 13.91 -1.78
N PRO A 787 -41.29 14.88 -2.52
CA PRO A 787 -40.01 14.73 -3.19
C PRO A 787 -38.83 14.52 -2.24
N GLU A 788 -38.89 15.01 -1.00
CA GLU A 788 -37.84 14.84 0.02
C GLU A 788 -37.72 13.40 0.55
N ARG A 789 -38.79 12.61 0.42
CA ARG A 789 -38.83 11.21 0.86
C ARG A 789 -38.43 10.24 -0.23
N GLY A 790 -38.28 10.70 -1.47
CA GLY A 790 -38.00 9.82 -2.61
C GLY A 790 -39.21 8.98 -3.03
N GLU A 791 -40.44 9.42 -2.69
CA GLU A 791 -41.66 8.66 -2.91
C GLU A 791 -42.67 9.44 -3.79
N ARG A 792 -43.60 8.71 -4.42
CA ARG A 792 -44.76 9.26 -5.15
C ARG A 792 -44.42 10.15 -6.35
N TYR A 793 -43.30 9.86 -7.03
CA TYR A 793 -42.91 10.54 -8.28
C TYR A 793 -43.86 10.26 -9.45
N ASP A 794 -44.61 9.16 -9.39
CA ASP A 794 -45.67 8.82 -10.36
C ASP A 794 -46.84 9.81 -10.32
N GLU A 795 -47.03 10.52 -9.20
CA GLU A 795 -48.05 11.58 -9.04
C GLU A 795 -47.53 12.99 -9.41
N ALA A 796 -46.28 13.08 -9.89
CA ALA A 796 -45.69 14.36 -10.25
C ALA A 796 -46.28 14.91 -11.56
N ILE A 797 -46.52 16.22 -11.60
CA ILE A 797 -47.36 16.86 -12.61
C ILE A 797 -46.78 18.18 -13.11
N TRP A 798 -46.92 18.40 -14.42
CA TRP A 798 -46.65 19.68 -15.09
C TRP A 798 -47.86 20.61 -14.98
N VAL A 799 -47.62 21.84 -14.56
CA VAL A 799 -48.61 22.92 -14.51
C VAL A 799 -48.19 24.05 -15.46
N PRO A 800 -48.92 24.28 -16.56
CA PRO A 800 -48.60 25.35 -17.49
C PRO A 800 -48.93 26.72 -16.88
N ILE A 801 -48.02 27.68 -17.06
CA ILE A 801 -48.17 29.06 -16.61
C ILE A 801 -48.65 29.90 -17.80
N PRO A 802 -49.82 30.57 -17.73
CA PRO A 802 -50.37 31.36 -18.84
C PRO A 802 -49.45 32.50 -19.31
N MET A 803 -49.60 32.91 -20.57
CA MET A 803 -48.82 34.02 -21.17
C MET A 803 -49.05 35.39 -20.50
N ASP A 804 -50.22 35.58 -19.90
CA ASP A 804 -50.65 36.79 -19.22
C ASP A 804 -50.53 36.71 -17.69
N ALA A 805 -49.91 35.65 -17.17
CA ALA A 805 -49.72 35.46 -15.73
C ALA A 805 -48.88 36.59 -15.10
N GLU A 806 -49.36 37.16 -14.00
CA GLU A 806 -48.65 38.21 -13.26
C GLU A 806 -47.52 37.60 -12.41
N VAL A 807 -46.26 37.89 -12.76
CA VAL A 807 -45.07 37.44 -12.01
C VAL A 807 -44.67 38.52 -11.00
N LYS A 808 -45.01 38.31 -9.72
CA LYS A 808 -44.74 39.28 -8.65
C LYS A 808 -43.27 39.29 -8.20
N ALA A 809 -42.73 38.11 -7.91
CA ALA A 809 -41.34 37.90 -7.52
C ALA A 809 -40.93 36.45 -7.82
N VAL A 810 -39.67 36.25 -8.20
CA VAL A 810 -39.09 34.93 -8.44
C VAL A 810 -38.31 34.53 -7.18
N ASP A 811 -38.76 33.46 -6.52
CA ASP A 811 -38.34 33.04 -5.17
C ASP A 811 -37.50 31.74 -5.18
N GLY A 812 -36.92 31.39 -6.35
CA GLY A 812 -36.12 30.19 -6.57
C GLY A 812 -34.75 30.50 -7.18
N ASP A 813 -33.85 29.52 -7.15
CA ASP A 813 -32.49 29.72 -7.66
C ASP A 813 -32.47 29.71 -9.19
N PRO A 814 -31.86 30.70 -9.86
CA PRO A 814 -31.80 30.76 -11.31
C PRO A 814 -31.11 29.55 -11.92
N ILE A 815 -31.64 29.05 -13.03
CA ILE A 815 -31.02 27.98 -13.80
C ILE A 815 -30.49 28.56 -15.12
N ALA A 816 -29.20 28.34 -15.41
CA ALA A 816 -28.63 28.57 -16.72
C ALA A 816 -29.04 27.44 -17.67
N VAL A 817 -29.50 27.82 -18.86
CA VAL A 817 -29.93 26.91 -19.92
C VAL A 817 -28.96 27.06 -21.09
N VAL A 818 -28.19 26.01 -21.38
CA VAL A 818 -27.18 26.03 -22.45
C VAL A 818 -27.64 25.16 -23.61
N ALA A 819 -27.95 25.79 -24.75
CA ALA A 819 -28.36 25.10 -25.96
C ALA A 819 -27.15 24.48 -26.69
N LEU A 820 -27.17 23.16 -26.87
CA LEU A 820 -26.15 22.41 -27.59
C LEU A 820 -26.78 21.62 -28.73
N ASP A 821 -26.04 21.47 -29.83
CA ASP A 821 -26.33 20.45 -30.85
C ASP A 821 -25.31 19.34 -30.65
N VAL A 822 -25.69 18.19 -30.10
CA VAL A 822 -24.78 17.10 -29.71
C VAL A 822 -24.91 15.88 -30.63
N PRO A 823 -23.85 15.08 -30.86
CA PRO A 823 -23.96 13.85 -31.65
C PRO A 823 -24.92 12.85 -31.01
N THR A 824 -25.71 12.13 -31.81
CA THR A 824 -26.64 11.10 -31.29
C THR A 824 -25.92 10.00 -30.52
N ASP A 825 -24.70 9.64 -30.92
CA ASP A 825 -23.88 8.65 -30.23
C ASP A 825 -23.46 9.06 -28.81
N LEU A 826 -23.63 10.33 -28.44
CA LEU A 826 -23.46 10.79 -27.05
C LEU A 826 -24.39 10.04 -26.09
N PHE A 827 -25.59 9.68 -26.55
CA PHE A 827 -26.56 8.94 -25.74
C PHE A 827 -26.25 7.43 -25.66
N ARG A 828 -25.29 6.96 -26.47
CA ARG A 828 -24.73 5.61 -26.44
C ARG A 828 -23.35 5.61 -25.77
N ARG A 829 -22.85 4.43 -25.37
CA ARG A 829 -21.47 4.31 -24.87
C ARG A 829 -20.48 4.37 -26.06
N SER A 830 -19.95 5.57 -26.35
CA SER A 830 -18.93 5.79 -27.38
C SER A 830 -17.50 5.62 -26.83
N LYS A 831 -16.57 5.14 -27.67
CA LYS A 831 -15.13 5.09 -27.38
C LYS A 831 -14.37 6.31 -27.92
N GLU A 832 -15.04 7.20 -28.64
CA GLU A 832 -14.45 8.44 -29.14
C GLU A 832 -14.21 9.40 -27.94
N PRO A 833 -12.96 9.86 -27.70
CA PRO A 833 -12.60 10.60 -26.49
C PRO A 833 -13.43 11.86 -26.23
N SER A 834 -13.70 12.67 -27.26
CA SER A 834 -14.42 13.94 -27.09
C SER A 834 -15.91 13.73 -26.78
N VAL A 835 -16.54 12.74 -27.40
CA VAL A 835 -17.93 12.31 -27.13
C VAL A 835 -18.04 11.69 -25.74
N ALA A 836 -17.08 10.87 -25.33
CA ALA A 836 -17.07 10.26 -23.99
C ALA A 836 -16.95 11.32 -22.88
N MET A 837 -16.10 12.34 -23.09
CA MET A 837 -15.93 13.45 -22.15
C MET A 837 -17.16 14.37 -22.12
N LEU A 838 -17.70 14.72 -23.30
CA LEU A 838 -18.93 15.53 -23.42
C LEU A 838 -20.12 14.84 -22.74
N ARG A 839 -20.28 13.52 -22.97
CA ARG A 839 -21.29 12.68 -22.30
C ARG A 839 -21.17 12.76 -20.78
N LYS A 840 -19.94 12.63 -20.25
CA LYS A 840 -19.68 12.72 -18.81
C LYS A 840 -20.06 14.09 -18.24
N MET A 841 -19.78 15.17 -18.97
CA MET A 841 -20.13 16.52 -18.56
C MET A 841 -21.66 16.73 -18.52
N ILE A 842 -22.38 16.30 -19.55
CA ILE A 842 -23.86 16.41 -19.59
C ILE A 842 -24.50 15.55 -18.51
N PHE A 843 -23.99 14.33 -18.30
CA PHE A 843 -24.49 13.42 -17.27
C PHE A 843 -24.31 13.97 -15.84
N ASN A 844 -23.21 14.67 -15.59
CA ASN A 844 -22.91 15.28 -14.28
C ASN A 844 -23.49 16.69 -14.11
N ALA A 845 -24.12 17.26 -15.14
CA ALA A 845 -24.82 18.54 -15.02
C ALA A 845 -26.07 18.39 -14.14
N ALA A 846 -26.70 19.51 -13.77
CA ALA A 846 -27.90 19.45 -12.93
C ALA A 846 -29.09 18.77 -13.64
N GLY A 847 -29.13 18.88 -14.96
CA GLY A 847 -29.96 18.05 -15.81
C GLY A 847 -29.78 18.38 -17.29
N HIS A 848 -30.49 17.66 -18.15
CA HIS A 848 -30.62 18.01 -19.56
C HIS A 848 -32.04 17.82 -20.08
N VAL A 849 -32.44 18.68 -21.01
CA VAL A 849 -33.74 18.68 -21.70
C VAL A 849 -33.50 18.39 -23.18
N LEU A 850 -34.33 17.58 -23.83
CA LEU A 850 -34.16 17.15 -25.24
C LEU A 850 -32.87 16.32 -25.54
N GLY A 851 -32.89 15.46 -26.56
CA GLY A 851 -31.97 14.31 -26.67
C GLY A 851 -32.59 12.96 -26.26
N GLU A 852 -31.84 12.14 -25.53
CA GLU A 852 -32.28 10.84 -24.98
C GLU A 852 -31.81 10.68 -23.52
N PRO A 853 -32.39 9.75 -22.73
CA PRO A 853 -31.87 9.40 -21.40
C PRO A 853 -30.43 8.87 -21.47
N LEU A 854 -29.54 9.33 -20.58
CA LEU A 854 -28.15 8.89 -20.59
C LEU A 854 -27.94 7.55 -19.86
N TRP A 855 -28.81 7.14 -18.94
CA TRP A 855 -28.64 5.87 -18.23
C TRP A 855 -29.96 5.34 -17.65
N ILE A 856 -30.83 4.76 -18.47
CA ILE A 856 -32.05 4.12 -17.99
C ILE A 856 -31.92 2.59 -18.11
N GLN A 857 -32.08 1.86 -17.00
CA GLN A 857 -31.89 0.40 -16.94
C GLN A 857 -33.14 -0.42 -17.34
N GLU A 858 -34.33 0.19 -17.28
CA GLU A 858 -35.62 -0.48 -17.49
C GLU A 858 -36.33 0.13 -18.71
N GLU A 859 -37.06 -0.70 -19.46
CA GLU A 859 -37.88 -0.25 -20.61
C GLU A 859 -39.19 0.44 -20.19
N GLU A 860 -39.50 0.51 -18.89
CA GLU A 860 -40.68 1.23 -18.38
C GLU A 860 -40.43 2.75 -18.39
N GLY A 861 -40.50 3.34 -19.59
CA GLY A 861 -40.63 4.79 -19.74
C GLY A 861 -41.96 5.28 -19.14
N GLY A 862 -41.97 6.53 -18.65
CA GLY A 862 -43.21 7.19 -18.22
C GLY A 862 -44.20 7.34 -19.38
N ASP A 863 -45.45 7.70 -19.07
CA ASP A 863 -46.50 7.87 -20.07
C ASP A 863 -46.27 9.14 -20.93
N GLY A 864 -45.94 8.98 -22.21
CA GLY A 864 -45.87 10.10 -23.16
C GLY A 864 -44.44 10.46 -23.60
N ALA A 865 -44.24 11.69 -24.05
CA ALA A 865 -42.99 12.10 -24.68
C ALA A 865 -41.93 12.41 -23.64
N TRP A 866 -40.71 11.92 -23.85
CA TRP A 866 -39.58 12.25 -22.97
C TRP A 866 -39.27 13.75 -23.03
N VAL A 867 -38.99 14.35 -21.87
CA VAL A 867 -38.74 15.78 -21.73
C VAL A 867 -37.30 16.03 -21.26
N MET A 868 -36.92 15.43 -20.11
CA MET A 868 -35.65 15.75 -19.45
C MET A 868 -35.16 14.65 -18.51
N GLN A 869 -33.88 14.72 -18.16
CA GLN A 869 -33.26 14.00 -17.05
C GLN A 869 -32.73 15.03 -16.05
N VAL A 870 -32.98 14.84 -14.75
CA VAL A 870 -32.53 15.76 -13.69
C VAL A 870 -32.02 15.00 -12.48
N ASN A 871 -31.13 15.61 -11.70
CA ASN A 871 -30.63 15.05 -10.44
C ASN A 871 -30.83 16.02 -9.26
N GLU A 872 -30.41 15.61 -8.07
CA GLU A 872 -30.56 16.39 -6.82
C GLU A 872 -29.87 17.77 -6.86
N SER A 873 -28.92 17.98 -7.76
CA SER A 873 -28.30 19.31 -7.88
C SER A 873 -29.20 20.35 -8.57
N LEU A 874 -30.24 19.90 -9.30
CA LEU A 874 -31.26 20.77 -9.87
C LEU A 874 -32.45 21.00 -8.95
N SER A 875 -32.76 20.09 -8.03
CA SER A 875 -33.95 20.21 -7.15
C SER A 875 -33.77 19.46 -5.85
N GLU A 876 -34.52 19.82 -4.81
CA GLU A 876 -34.48 19.14 -3.49
C GLU A 876 -35.14 17.74 -3.48
N ALA A 877 -35.39 17.16 -4.65
CA ALA A 877 -35.88 15.79 -4.76
C ALA A 877 -34.79 14.80 -4.35
N ASN A 878 -35.13 13.88 -3.46
CA ASN A 878 -34.25 12.80 -2.97
C ASN A 878 -34.23 11.65 -3.99
N THR A 879 -33.15 11.54 -4.74
CA THR A 879 -32.92 10.50 -5.74
C THR A 879 -31.93 9.44 -5.25
N GLY A 880 -31.69 9.33 -3.93
CA GLY A 880 -30.80 8.33 -3.35
C GLY A 880 -29.32 8.53 -3.72
N ASP A 881 -28.51 7.49 -3.58
CA ASP A 881 -27.06 7.56 -3.84
C ASP A 881 -26.79 7.78 -5.35
N ALA A 882 -26.66 9.05 -5.74
CA ALA A 882 -26.36 9.52 -7.10
C ALA A 882 -27.42 9.21 -8.17
N GLY A 883 -28.71 9.08 -7.81
CA GLY A 883 -29.77 8.79 -8.78
C GLY A 883 -30.26 9.98 -9.62
N SER A 884 -31.09 9.70 -10.63
CA SER A 884 -31.72 10.70 -11.51
C SER A 884 -33.23 10.47 -11.65
N LEU A 885 -33.98 11.56 -11.83
CA LEU A 885 -35.36 11.54 -12.30
C LEU A 885 -35.40 11.64 -13.82
N TYR A 886 -36.24 10.81 -14.44
CA TYR A 886 -36.54 10.83 -15.87
C TYR A 886 -37.97 11.32 -16.02
N VAL A 887 -38.12 12.52 -16.60
CA VAL A 887 -39.38 13.25 -16.65
C VAL A 887 -39.94 13.22 -18.07
N TYR A 888 -41.22 12.84 -18.16
CA TYR A 888 -41.99 12.75 -19.40
C TYR A 888 -43.11 13.79 -19.38
N THR A 889 -43.81 13.97 -20.50
CA THR A 889 -44.96 14.88 -20.55
C THR A 889 -46.09 14.42 -19.62
N ARG A 890 -46.17 13.13 -19.28
CA ARG A 890 -46.99 12.61 -18.18
C ARG A 890 -46.18 11.56 -17.39
N GLY A 891 -46.11 11.73 -16.08
CA GLY A 891 -45.39 10.82 -15.19
C GLY A 891 -43.87 10.99 -15.19
N THR A 892 -43.27 10.43 -14.14
CA THR A 892 -41.83 10.42 -13.89
C THR A 892 -41.41 9.08 -13.32
N THR A 893 -40.25 8.62 -13.77
CA THR A 893 -39.55 7.46 -13.20
C THR A 893 -38.26 7.90 -12.55
N PHE A 894 -37.84 7.14 -11.55
CA PHE A 894 -36.68 7.41 -10.71
C PHE A 894 -35.78 6.18 -10.71
N GLN A 895 -34.47 6.38 -10.92
CA GLN A 895 -33.47 5.32 -10.78
C GLN A 895 -32.24 5.80 -9.99
N CYS A 896 -31.83 4.99 -9.00
CA CYS A 896 -30.60 5.15 -8.25
C CYS A 896 -29.43 4.51 -9.00
N HIS A 897 -28.24 5.12 -8.93
CA HIS A 897 -27.05 4.69 -9.66
C HIS A 897 -26.30 3.51 -9.05
#